data_AF-A0AAU4PVX1-F1
#
_entry.id   AF-A0AAU4PVX1-F1
#
_cell.length_a   1.000
_cell.length_b   1.000
_cell.length_c   1.000
_cell.angle_alpha   90.00
_cell.angle_beta   90.00
_cell.angle_gamma   90.00
#
_symmetry.space_group_name_H-M   'P 1'
#
loop_
_entity.id
_entity.type
_entity.pdbx_description
1 polymer ?
#
loop_
_entity_poly.entity_id
_entity_poly.type
_entity_poly.pdbx_seq_one_letter_code
_entity_poly.pdbx_strand_id
1 'polypeptide(L)'
;MTVCPPGDEHRKRAGLLQYRTHPTVLGTVFAYRPGPDALGLWHDMCRTYKERVGDKKQDVQPPYRALEAILRAVLGTWARWDVSDGQAQLLTAAEMTDEDRRDVFTYWGEAFLPDGPGQQAVLRLADLIAAAPALPYPALPRSVAGRRTLTWWPGELARWRLAEDLAALEWKLGGKEPTRFTLCTDGTLAAIGHELPSAPDSEGRLHRLLPRIKIGTAAAGHSVRHAVTVNAVTTLLANRWYGVATVLLSNPDQPLAVSAHTDGPPWNRRLNVPAVAASRRLAGLPRLTRRVPPFPDELEESAIAAGTPLGAVRAVAPESITTPGLGRGHGMEMFRRIEAHIDQHCEAYRDQTPLYIEVPGLSVPTTKTGVRTSGPILPEHLPAAMDAAGIDRLLLVVLYHNDEVRSRVQREIARQWHLGDGFVAQDGDVKDNAIPDRVDVLFLEDKVGAIAHGPATAERRAQQLGELLAPFQQEGRVIAAICETEWDPNRKYPTPEEKKKAEAEDGKWPSKAALAGLEIGSQYIKQAPPPVPTVKKNGEPCKPYFIERETKARESGLANSTENAVRDLFRGLGVIDHRLGAAFGKIPLPDYWHIGVHIRRHAQPRQYGQRNTKPAPLTIVLTAIRPVGGVTEPWTAWAYSPITSRWEPYRKTRLAVHSAALGLDVSAFTTIGDESHQASAAAQITEAALLAARTQLPHAAPMVIYVNGDTSEPIWAGIRDENLGQQPLAALPRAASWLPGHGLPRTQRPLAIVRTITDIERIGRPTGGYIWGKNGTWERTKTTESPFQLVSDDGSSYLPDFLLTTVPRPWAAGPPGRFGAEYSRFAPEATKRQGKNGYAHTAVRLTVIPIAEDANADLIGKSGIVLINQGVSWDGRQTEPSPYRLAKQIDTDHPYYRRSCQDPEEPIATPEPANV
;
A
#
# COMPACT_ATOMS: atom_id res chain seq x y z
N MET A 1 31.53 4.59 10.40
CA MET A 1 31.22 4.32 8.97
C MET A 1 32.44 4.03 8.07
N THR A 2 33.63 3.70 8.60
CA THR A 2 34.91 4.02 7.94
C THR A 2 35.77 2.87 7.41
N VAL A 3 35.33 1.60 7.44
CA VAL A 3 36.14 0.50 6.87
C VAL A 3 35.25 -0.45 6.06
N CYS A 4 35.61 -0.67 4.79
CA CYS A 4 35.00 -1.70 3.96
C CYS A 4 35.46 -3.08 4.48
N PRO A 5 34.56 -4.04 4.74
CA PRO A 5 34.97 -5.41 5.04
C PRO A 5 35.88 -5.96 3.92
N PRO A 6 36.99 -6.64 4.25
CA PRO A 6 37.87 -7.22 3.24
C PRO A 6 37.09 -8.12 2.26
N GLY A 7 37.17 -7.83 0.95
CA GLY A 7 36.47 -8.59 -0.10
C GLY A 7 35.19 -7.96 -0.63
N ASP A 8 34.67 -6.90 -0.01
CA ASP A 8 33.45 -6.18 -0.45
C ASP A 8 33.74 -4.84 -1.17
N GLU A 9 35.02 -4.49 -1.39
CA GLU A 9 35.50 -3.21 -1.95
C GLU A 9 34.97 -2.91 -3.37
N HIS A 10 34.40 -3.91 -4.05
CA HIS A 10 33.83 -3.77 -5.40
C HIS A 10 32.30 -3.83 -5.43
N ARG A 11 31.64 -4.01 -4.27
CA ARG A 11 30.18 -4.19 -4.18
C ARG A 11 29.48 -2.91 -3.72
N LYS A 12 28.25 -2.71 -4.20
CA LYS A 12 27.40 -1.62 -3.72
C LYS A 12 26.80 -1.96 -2.36
N ARG A 13 26.61 -0.97 -1.51
CA ARG A 13 25.72 -1.05 -0.34
C ARG A 13 24.44 -0.24 -0.57
N ALA A 14 23.33 -0.64 0.04
CA ALA A 14 22.10 0.15 0.02
C ALA A 14 22.19 1.30 1.03
N GLY A 15 21.73 2.48 0.65
CA GLY A 15 21.36 3.54 1.59
C GLY A 15 19.91 3.38 2.00
N LEU A 16 19.64 3.36 3.30
CA LEU A 16 18.34 3.04 3.86
C LEU A 16 18.08 3.83 5.14
N LEU A 17 16.95 4.53 5.21
CA LEU A 17 16.46 5.18 6.43
C LEU A 17 15.81 4.16 7.38
N GLN A 18 16.61 3.21 7.82
CA GLN A 18 16.29 2.23 8.86
C GLN A 18 17.48 2.18 9.81
N TYR A 19 17.24 2.25 11.11
CA TYR A 19 18.30 2.27 12.12
C TYR A 19 17.95 1.32 13.24
N ARG A 20 18.90 0.46 13.61
CA ARG A 20 18.77 -0.37 14.80
C ARG A 20 18.81 0.49 16.05
N THR A 21 18.24 -0.01 17.13
CA THR A 21 18.22 0.68 18.41
C THR A 21 19.13 -0.06 19.38
N HIS A 22 19.92 0.70 20.13
CA HIS A 22 20.67 0.17 21.26
C HIS A 22 19.83 0.29 22.53
N PRO A 23 19.90 -0.66 23.50
CA PRO A 23 19.18 -0.54 24.76
C PRO A 23 19.41 0.79 25.50
N THR A 24 20.58 1.40 25.35
CA THR A 24 20.90 2.72 25.96
C THR A 24 20.10 3.87 25.37
N VAL A 25 19.60 3.76 24.13
CA VAL A 25 18.79 4.80 23.46
C VAL A 25 17.52 5.09 24.25
N LEU A 26 16.96 4.08 24.90
CA LEU A 26 15.69 4.20 25.61
C LEU A 26 15.82 5.06 26.87
N GLY A 27 17.01 5.12 27.47
CA GLY A 27 17.26 5.80 28.73
C GLY A 27 16.46 5.20 29.89
N THR A 28 16.24 6.01 30.93
CA THR A 28 15.42 5.63 32.08
C THR A 28 13.94 5.76 31.72
N VAL A 29 13.17 4.74 32.07
CA VAL A 29 11.70 4.74 31.97
C VAL A 29 11.15 4.65 33.39
N PHE A 30 10.16 5.48 33.70
CA PHE A 30 9.48 5.47 34.98
C PHE A 30 8.13 4.75 34.83
N ALA A 31 7.82 3.91 35.81
CA ALA A 31 6.58 3.15 35.91
C ALA A 31 5.81 3.60 37.15
N TYR A 32 4.57 4.01 36.95
CA TYR A 32 3.63 4.31 38.02
C TYR A 32 2.59 3.20 38.07
N ARG A 33 2.64 2.39 39.13
CA ARG A 33 1.78 1.21 39.32
C ARG A 33 0.78 1.48 40.45
N PRO A 34 -0.45 1.95 40.13
CA PRO A 34 -1.48 2.30 41.12
C PRO A 34 -2.07 1.13 41.91
N GLY A 35 -1.64 -0.12 41.66
CA GLY A 35 -2.13 -1.31 42.34
C GLY A 35 -3.29 -2.02 41.61
N PRO A 36 -3.81 -3.12 42.18
CA PRO A 36 -4.79 -3.99 41.51
C PRO A 36 -6.15 -3.33 41.27
N ASP A 37 -6.56 -2.41 42.15
CA ASP A 37 -7.87 -1.74 42.07
C ASP A 37 -8.00 -0.85 40.82
N ALA A 38 -6.88 -0.32 40.32
CA ALA A 38 -6.86 0.55 39.14
C ALA A 38 -7.37 -0.14 37.88
N LEU A 39 -7.09 -1.44 37.72
CA LEU A 39 -7.58 -2.20 36.56
C LEU A 39 -9.11 -2.37 36.63
N GLY A 40 -9.65 -2.59 37.83
CA GLY A 40 -11.09 -2.65 38.06
C GLY A 40 -11.77 -1.31 37.73
N LEU A 41 -11.22 -0.21 38.24
CA LEU A 41 -11.73 1.14 37.96
C LEU A 41 -11.65 1.50 36.47
N TRP A 42 -10.57 1.10 35.79
CA TRP A 42 -10.44 1.24 34.35
C TRP A 42 -11.56 0.49 33.60
N HIS A 43 -11.80 -0.77 33.96
CA HIS A 43 -12.88 -1.56 33.35
C HIS A 43 -14.27 -0.99 33.64
N ASP A 44 -14.52 -0.51 34.85
CA ASP A 44 -15.79 0.12 35.22
C ASP A 44 -16.01 1.42 34.43
N MET A 45 -15.00 2.27 34.30
CA MET A 45 -15.05 3.46 33.44
C MET A 45 -15.31 3.08 31.97
N CYS A 46 -14.62 2.08 31.42
CA CYS A 46 -14.88 1.57 30.08
C CYS A 46 -16.33 1.09 29.91
N ARG A 47 -16.88 0.39 30.92
CA ARG A 47 -18.27 -0.09 30.93
C ARG A 47 -19.26 1.08 30.95
N THR A 48 -19.08 2.05 31.84
CA THR A 48 -19.95 3.22 31.94
C THR A 48 -19.90 4.09 30.68
N TYR A 49 -18.72 4.23 30.06
CA TYR A 49 -18.62 4.92 28.77
C TYR A 49 -19.43 4.20 27.67
N LYS A 50 -19.32 2.87 27.58
CA LYS A 50 -20.13 2.06 26.66
C LYS A 50 -21.64 2.21 26.92
N GLU A 51 -22.05 2.25 28.18
CA GLU A 51 -23.45 2.47 28.58
C GLU A 51 -23.95 3.87 28.18
N ARG A 52 -23.15 4.92 28.42
CA ARG A 52 -23.50 6.32 28.12
C ARG A 52 -23.66 6.61 26.64
N VAL A 53 -22.84 5.98 25.80
CA VAL A 53 -22.92 6.15 24.34
C VAL A 53 -24.15 5.42 23.74
N GLY A 54 -24.91 4.69 24.55
CA GLY A 54 -26.30 4.33 24.26
C GLY A 54 -26.50 3.11 23.36
N ASP A 55 -25.44 2.36 23.03
CA ASP A 55 -25.58 1.15 22.21
C ASP A 55 -24.64 0.05 22.71
N LYS A 56 -25.18 -0.84 23.56
CA LYS A 56 -24.49 -2.03 24.12
C LYS A 56 -23.86 -2.93 23.04
N LYS A 57 -24.22 -2.74 21.75
CA LYS A 57 -23.69 -3.50 20.62
C LYS A 57 -22.47 -2.86 19.97
N GLN A 58 -22.20 -1.56 20.15
CA GLN A 58 -21.00 -0.91 19.58
C GLN A 58 -19.80 -1.15 20.49
N ASP A 59 -18.69 -1.64 19.94
CA ASP A 59 -17.42 -1.75 20.67
C ASP A 59 -16.74 -0.38 20.70
N VAL A 60 -17.37 0.56 21.41
CA VAL A 60 -16.88 1.92 21.58
C VAL A 60 -15.88 1.93 22.72
N GLN A 61 -14.64 2.25 22.39
CA GLN A 61 -13.54 2.37 23.34
C GLN A 61 -13.47 3.81 23.85
N PRO A 62 -13.17 4.05 25.14
CA PRO A 62 -12.86 5.39 25.64
C PRO A 62 -11.81 6.08 24.76
N PRO A 63 -11.75 7.43 24.75
CA PRO A 63 -10.82 8.18 23.92
C PRO A 63 -9.37 8.07 24.42
N TYR A 64 -8.80 6.86 24.35
CA TYR A 64 -7.47 6.50 24.85
C TYR A 64 -6.35 7.27 24.14
N ARG A 65 -6.48 7.47 22.81
CA ARG A 65 -5.54 8.32 22.05
C ARG A 65 -5.52 9.76 22.54
N ALA A 66 -6.63 10.26 23.07
CA ALA A 66 -6.67 11.58 23.68
C ALA A 66 -5.86 11.59 24.98
N LEU A 67 -6.04 10.59 25.86
CA LEU A 67 -5.27 10.44 27.10
C LEU A 67 -3.76 10.46 26.83
N GLU A 68 -3.27 9.66 25.89
CA GLU A 68 -1.85 9.64 25.53
C GLU A 68 -1.36 10.99 24.98
N ALA A 69 -2.16 11.65 24.13
CA ALA A 69 -1.80 12.95 23.59
C ALA A 69 -1.63 14.01 24.68
N ILE A 70 -2.50 13.98 25.70
CA ILE A 70 -2.49 14.89 26.85
C ILE A 70 -1.28 14.61 27.74
N LEU A 71 -1.06 13.33 28.09
CA LEU A 71 0.09 12.89 28.88
C LEU A 71 1.41 13.36 28.24
N ARG A 72 1.55 13.18 26.92
CA ARG A 72 2.73 13.60 26.17
C ARG A 72 2.88 15.11 26.10
N ALA A 73 1.78 15.84 25.90
CA ALA A 73 1.80 17.30 25.86
C ALA A 73 2.23 17.92 27.20
N VAL A 74 1.76 17.38 28.33
CA VAL A 74 2.16 17.82 29.69
C VAL A 74 3.61 17.48 29.97
N LEU A 75 4.00 16.23 29.70
CA LEU A 75 5.34 15.76 30.01
C LEU A 75 6.41 16.34 29.07
N GLY A 76 6.01 16.77 27.87
CA GLY A 76 6.92 17.23 26.81
C GLY A 76 7.72 16.11 26.13
N THR A 77 7.48 14.85 26.49
CA THR A 77 8.16 13.66 25.96
C THR A 77 7.19 12.45 25.96
N TRP A 78 7.71 11.26 25.66
CA TRP A 78 6.94 10.03 25.56
C TRP A 78 6.27 9.63 26.89
N ALA A 79 4.98 9.32 26.80
CA ALA A 79 4.17 8.73 27.85
C ALA A 79 3.13 7.77 27.25
N ARG A 80 2.77 6.72 28.00
CA ARG A 80 1.80 5.69 27.60
C ARG A 80 1.08 5.10 28.81
N TRP A 81 -0.24 4.95 28.71
CA TRP A 81 -1.06 4.24 29.69
C TRP A 81 -1.21 2.78 29.28
N ASP A 82 -0.54 1.85 29.95
CA ASP A 82 -0.54 0.44 29.57
C ASP A 82 -1.52 -0.38 30.43
N VAL A 83 -2.37 -1.16 29.77
CA VAL A 83 -3.43 -1.97 30.39
C VAL A 83 -3.37 -3.42 29.87
N SER A 84 -2.18 -4.01 29.93
CA SER A 84 -1.87 -5.36 29.44
C SER A 84 -1.50 -6.31 30.57
N ASP A 85 -1.52 -7.62 30.30
CA ASP A 85 -1.09 -8.68 31.22
C ASP A 85 -1.73 -8.64 32.62
N GLY A 86 -2.98 -8.18 32.70
CA GLY A 86 -3.72 -8.07 33.95
C GLY A 86 -3.23 -6.95 34.88
N GLN A 87 -2.51 -5.96 34.36
CA GLN A 87 -2.01 -4.81 35.11
C GLN A 87 -2.39 -3.49 34.43
N ALA A 88 -2.52 -2.43 35.23
CA ALA A 88 -2.69 -1.06 34.78
C ALA A 88 -1.49 -0.23 35.26
N GLN A 89 -0.76 0.41 34.35
CA GLN A 89 0.44 1.19 34.67
C GLN A 89 0.63 2.38 33.72
N LEU A 90 1.13 3.50 34.24
CA LEU A 90 1.59 4.62 33.43
C LEU A 90 3.11 4.51 33.24
N LEU A 91 3.55 4.52 31.98
CA LEU A 91 4.95 4.49 31.58
C LEU A 91 5.35 5.85 31.02
N THR A 92 6.47 6.41 31.47
CA THR A 92 6.96 7.72 31.03
C THR A 92 8.46 7.73 30.82
N ALA A 93 8.93 8.58 29.90
CA ALA A 93 10.36 8.79 29.61
C ALA A 93 11.05 9.79 30.55
N ALA A 94 10.28 10.43 31.43
CA ALA A 94 10.73 11.36 32.48
C ALA A 94 9.80 11.25 33.70
N GLU A 95 10.26 11.66 34.87
CA GLU A 95 9.39 11.74 36.04
C GLU A 95 8.28 12.76 35.82
N MET A 96 7.06 12.36 36.14
CA MET A 96 5.86 13.20 36.14
C MET A 96 5.52 13.56 37.59
N THR A 97 4.93 14.73 37.84
CA THR A 97 4.50 15.10 39.20
C THR A 97 3.18 14.41 39.57
N ASP A 98 2.92 14.25 40.88
CA ASP A 98 1.66 13.67 41.39
C ASP A 98 0.45 14.50 40.93
N GLU A 99 0.59 15.82 40.94
CA GLU A 99 -0.40 16.78 40.46
C GLU A 99 -0.68 16.61 38.97
N ASP A 100 0.37 16.56 38.13
CA ASP A 100 0.20 16.34 36.69
C ASP A 100 -0.52 15.03 36.38
N ARG A 101 -0.16 13.94 37.08
CA ARG A 101 -0.82 12.63 36.91
C ARG A 101 -2.30 12.73 37.27
N ARG A 102 -2.62 13.37 38.38
CA ARG A 102 -4.01 13.56 38.85
C ARG A 102 -4.84 14.38 37.86
N ASP A 103 -4.30 15.52 37.44
CA ASP A 103 -5.00 16.48 36.58
C ASP A 103 -5.27 15.91 35.21
N VAL A 104 -4.30 15.21 34.61
CA VAL A 104 -4.46 14.60 33.28
C VAL A 104 -5.61 13.59 33.28
N PHE A 105 -5.65 12.66 34.22
CA PHE A 105 -6.71 11.65 34.28
C PHE A 105 -8.07 12.27 34.63
N THR A 106 -8.09 13.25 35.54
CA THR A 106 -9.31 13.97 35.94
C THR A 106 -9.92 14.72 34.75
N TYR A 107 -9.15 15.58 34.09
CA TYR A 107 -9.65 16.40 32.99
C TYR A 107 -9.97 15.58 31.75
N TRP A 108 -9.21 14.53 31.49
CA TRP A 108 -9.53 13.57 30.43
C TRP A 108 -10.90 12.93 30.70
N GLY A 109 -11.13 12.39 31.90
CA GLY A 109 -12.39 11.73 32.25
C GLY A 109 -13.59 12.67 32.25
N GLU A 110 -13.46 13.87 32.82
CA GLU A 110 -14.52 14.90 32.80
C GLU A 110 -14.98 15.24 31.38
N ALA A 111 -14.11 15.10 30.38
CA ALA A 111 -14.45 15.45 29.01
C ALA A 111 -15.39 14.44 28.32
N PHE A 112 -15.51 13.20 28.82
CA PHE A 112 -16.41 12.18 28.25
C PHE A 112 -17.28 11.44 29.29
N LEU A 113 -17.06 11.67 30.58
CA LEU A 113 -17.86 11.23 31.73
C LEU A 113 -17.92 12.38 32.76
N PRO A 114 -18.73 13.44 32.51
CA PRO A 114 -18.76 14.64 33.33
C PRO A 114 -19.52 14.45 34.65
N ASP A 115 -20.28 13.36 34.80
CA ASP A 115 -21.12 13.08 35.95
C ASP A 115 -21.34 11.57 36.18
N GLY A 116 -21.78 11.21 37.39
CA GLY A 116 -22.23 9.86 37.76
C GLY A 116 -21.12 8.86 38.16
N PRO A 117 -21.45 7.55 38.22
CA PRO A 117 -20.52 6.51 38.68
C PRO A 117 -19.22 6.42 37.88
N GLY A 118 -19.30 6.68 36.56
CA GLY A 118 -18.13 6.68 35.69
C GLY A 118 -17.15 7.80 36.01
N GLN A 119 -17.64 9.01 36.34
CA GLN A 119 -16.78 10.11 36.79
C GLN A 119 -16.10 9.77 38.12
N GLN A 120 -16.82 9.18 39.06
CA GLN A 120 -16.24 8.75 40.34
C GLN A 120 -15.16 7.68 40.15
N ALA A 121 -15.34 6.76 39.21
CA ALA A 121 -14.31 5.78 38.85
C ALA A 121 -13.05 6.44 38.29
N VAL A 122 -13.19 7.44 37.41
CA VAL A 122 -12.07 8.24 36.90
C VAL A 122 -11.35 8.98 38.03
N LEU A 123 -12.07 9.68 38.91
CA LEU A 123 -11.45 10.46 39.99
C LEU A 123 -10.65 9.56 40.94
N ARG A 124 -11.20 8.40 41.31
CA ARG A 124 -10.47 7.40 42.11
C ARG A 124 -9.25 6.86 41.37
N LEU A 125 -9.36 6.59 40.07
CA LEU A 125 -8.23 6.16 39.26
C LEU A 125 -7.14 7.23 39.22
N ALA A 126 -7.53 8.51 39.06
CA ALA A 126 -6.61 9.65 39.06
C ALA A 126 -5.85 9.75 40.40
N ASP A 127 -6.55 9.61 41.54
CA ASP A 127 -5.94 9.62 42.88
C ASP A 127 -4.97 8.44 43.07
N LEU A 128 -5.33 7.23 42.63
CA LEU A 128 -4.45 6.06 42.73
C LEU A 128 -3.19 6.21 41.88
N ILE A 129 -3.31 6.76 40.66
CA ILE A 129 -2.15 7.00 39.78
C ILE A 129 -1.28 8.13 40.32
N ALA A 130 -1.89 9.17 40.91
CA ALA A 130 -1.15 10.25 41.57
C ALA A 130 -0.34 9.73 42.77
N ALA A 131 -0.94 8.86 43.60
CA ALA A 131 -0.27 8.28 44.77
C ALA A 131 0.78 7.20 44.42
N ALA A 132 0.78 6.67 43.19
CA ALA A 132 1.74 5.66 42.78
C ALA A 132 3.16 6.26 42.74
N PRO A 133 4.17 5.62 43.38
CA PRO A 133 5.54 6.13 43.34
C PRO A 133 6.15 5.97 41.94
N ALA A 134 7.06 6.88 41.58
CA ALA A 134 7.89 6.74 40.39
C ALA A 134 8.89 5.62 40.63
N LEU A 135 8.71 4.49 39.93
CA LEU A 135 9.65 3.38 40.00
C LEU A 135 10.44 3.31 38.69
N PRO A 136 11.79 3.33 38.71
CA PRO A 136 12.54 3.06 37.50
C PRO A 136 12.18 1.66 37.01
N TYR A 137 11.80 1.54 35.74
CA TYR A 137 11.35 0.29 35.16
C TYR A 137 12.55 -0.69 35.16
N PRO A 138 12.50 -1.79 35.93
CA PRO A 138 13.72 -2.43 36.44
C PRO A 138 14.56 -3.20 35.42
N ALA A 139 14.08 -3.37 34.19
CA ALA A 139 14.83 -3.79 33.00
C ALA A 139 13.83 -3.79 31.84
N LEU A 140 14.30 -3.64 30.60
CA LEU A 140 13.45 -3.91 29.44
C LEU A 140 12.84 -5.32 29.58
N PRO A 141 11.52 -5.50 29.42
CA PRO A 141 10.91 -6.82 29.50
C PRO A 141 11.67 -7.80 28.62
N ARG A 142 11.96 -9.00 29.13
CA ARG A 142 12.60 -10.05 28.33
C ARG A 142 11.71 -10.31 27.11
N SER A 143 12.30 -10.25 25.92
CA SER A 143 11.60 -10.62 24.69
C SER A 143 11.07 -12.05 24.84
N VAL A 144 9.78 -12.25 24.68
CA VAL A 144 9.23 -13.60 24.53
C VAL A 144 9.84 -14.18 23.25
N ALA A 145 10.57 -15.31 23.36
CA ALA A 145 11.25 -15.98 22.24
C ALA A 145 12.34 -15.16 21.49
N GLY A 146 12.87 -14.06 22.04
CA GLY A 146 14.05 -13.40 21.45
C GLY A 146 13.79 -12.31 20.40
N ARG A 147 12.54 -12.01 20.01
CA ARG A 147 12.19 -10.90 19.10
C ARG A 147 10.90 -10.21 19.54
N ARG A 148 10.76 -8.91 19.25
CA ARG A 148 9.83 -7.98 19.92
C ARG A 148 8.76 -7.43 18.96
N THR A 149 7.52 -7.25 19.44
CA THR A 149 6.33 -6.90 18.64
C THR A 149 6.29 -5.43 18.19
N LEU A 150 5.51 -5.12 17.14
CA LEU A 150 5.32 -3.75 16.62
C LEU A 150 4.61 -2.80 17.61
N THR A 151 3.80 -3.34 18.52
CA THR A 151 3.02 -2.60 19.54
C THR A 151 3.76 -2.44 20.87
N TRP A 152 5.02 -2.90 20.92
CA TRP A 152 5.86 -2.90 22.11
C TRP A 152 6.37 -1.48 22.44
N TRP A 153 6.08 -1.01 23.65
CA TRP A 153 6.38 0.35 24.12
C TRP A 153 7.84 0.80 23.93
N PRO A 154 8.87 -0.06 24.00
CA PRO A 154 10.26 0.34 23.74
C PRO A 154 10.55 0.66 22.28
N GLY A 155 9.87 0.00 21.33
CA GLY A 155 9.95 0.35 19.92
C GLY A 155 9.36 1.75 19.69
N GLU A 156 8.22 2.03 20.33
CA GLU A 156 7.63 3.36 20.33
C GLU A 156 8.51 4.41 21.01
N LEU A 157 9.11 4.09 22.16
CA LEU A 157 10.02 5.01 22.84
C LEU A 157 11.26 5.30 22.00
N ALA A 158 11.86 4.29 21.35
CA ALA A 158 12.99 4.53 20.45
C ALA A 158 12.62 5.41 19.25
N ARG A 159 11.40 5.25 18.72
CA ARG A 159 10.83 6.14 17.70
C ARG A 159 10.73 7.58 18.22
N TRP A 160 10.28 7.75 19.45
CA TRP A 160 10.17 9.06 20.11
C TRP A 160 11.53 9.71 20.36
N ARG A 161 12.53 8.96 20.83
CA ARG A 161 13.89 9.47 21.05
C ARG A 161 14.52 9.99 19.77
N LEU A 162 14.40 9.24 18.67
CA LEU A 162 14.83 9.74 17.37
C LEU A 162 14.03 10.98 16.93
N ALA A 163 12.73 11.05 17.24
CA ALA A 163 11.91 12.22 16.94
C ALA A 163 12.39 13.46 17.71
N GLU A 164 12.72 13.33 18.99
CA GLU A 164 13.29 14.39 19.83
C GLU A 164 14.62 14.89 19.26
N ASP A 165 15.54 13.97 18.94
CA ASP A 165 16.83 14.31 18.33
C ASP A 165 16.65 15.09 17.02
N LEU A 166 15.74 14.64 16.15
CA LEU A 166 15.46 15.28 14.86
C LEU A 166 14.72 16.62 14.99
N ALA A 167 13.88 16.78 16.02
CA ALA A 167 13.18 18.03 16.31
C ALA A 167 14.13 19.13 16.81
N ALA A 168 15.22 18.75 17.49
CA ALA A 168 16.24 19.67 17.98
C ALA A 168 17.14 20.24 16.87
N LEU A 169 17.08 19.70 15.65
CA LEU A 169 17.92 20.12 14.54
C LEU A 169 17.35 21.33 13.78
N GLU A 170 18.26 22.18 13.31
CA GLU A 170 17.97 23.20 12.29
C GLU A 170 18.27 22.67 10.90
N TRP A 171 17.24 22.52 10.07
CA TRP A 171 17.35 21.85 8.79
C TRP A 171 17.65 22.82 7.67
N LYS A 172 18.85 22.71 7.10
CA LYS A 172 19.18 23.42 5.85
C LYS A 172 18.59 22.62 4.69
N LEU A 173 17.38 22.98 4.23
CA LEU A 173 16.69 22.28 3.13
C LEU A 173 16.72 23.03 1.78
N GLY A 174 17.60 24.03 1.67
CA GLY A 174 17.78 24.85 0.47
C GLY A 174 17.02 26.18 0.49
N GLY A 175 16.15 26.40 1.48
CA GLY A 175 15.53 27.71 1.72
C GLY A 175 16.51 28.75 2.29
N LYS A 176 16.08 30.03 2.29
CA LYS A 176 16.88 31.13 2.87
C LYS A 176 17.09 31.00 4.37
N GLU A 177 16.10 30.46 5.08
CA GLU A 177 16.14 30.21 6.53
C GLU A 177 16.14 28.70 6.81
N PRO A 178 16.82 28.25 7.88
CA PRO A 178 16.70 26.88 8.36
C PRO A 178 15.25 26.53 8.68
N THR A 179 14.80 25.36 8.23
CA THR A 179 13.48 24.82 8.59
C THR A 179 13.59 24.08 9.91
N ARG A 180 12.65 24.30 10.83
CA ARG A 180 12.50 23.55 12.07
C ARG A 180 11.29 22.65 11.97
N PHE A 181 11.42 21.48 12.56
CA PHE A 181 10.40 20.44 12.59
C PHE A 181 9.93 20.28 14.04
N THR A 182 8.70 20.67 14.31
CA THR A 182 8.10 20.57 15.64
C THR A 182 7.61 19.15 15.89
N LEU A 183 7.92 18.60 17.06
CA LEU A 183 7.43 17.29 17.50
C LEU A 183 5.95 17.35 17.87
N CYS A 184 5.20 16.39 17.35
CA CYS A 184 3.78 16.25 17.59
C CYS A 184 3.50 15.16 18.64
N THR A 185 2.35 15.25 19.32
CA THR A 185 1.93 14.25 20.33
C THR A 185 1.66 12.84 19.79
N ASP A 186 1.61 12.67 18.46
CA ASP A 186 1.56 11.38 17.77
C ASP A 186 2.97 10.82 17.46
N GLY A 187 4.04 11.53 17.83
CA GLY A 187 5.44 11.19 17.58
C GLY A 187 5.89 11.41 16.14
N THR A 188 5.13 12.15 15.35
CA THR A 188 5.57 12.67 14.04
C THR A 188 6.18 14.05 14.19
N LEU A 189 6.90 14.51 13.17
CA LEU A 189 7.39 15.87 13.11
C LEU A 189 6.64 16.65 12.01
N ALA A 190 6.37 17.93 12.22
CA ALA A 190 5.74 18.81 11.25
C ALA A 190 6.54 20.12 11.09
N ALA A 191 6.69 20.60 9.86
CA ALA A 191 7.30 21.90 9.60
C ALA A 191 6.33 23.03 10.01
N ILE A 192 6.57 23.65 11.17
CA ILE A 192 5.72 24.69 11.76
C ILE A 192 6.56 25.95 11.98
N GLY A 193 5.98 27.13 11.72
CA GLY A 193 6.67 28.41 11.91
C GLY A 193 7.54 28.85 10.72
N HIS A 194 7.42 28.17 9.58
CA HIS A 194 8.18 28.48 8.36
C HIS A 194 7.26 28.71 7.16
N GLU A 195 7.78 29.36 6.12
CA GLU A 195 7.10 29.42 4.82
C GLU A 195 6.95 28.00 4.26
N LEU A 196 5.71 27.63 3.95
CA LEU A 196 5.38 26.30 3.46
C LEU A 196 5.38 26.25 1.94
N PRO A 197 5.79 25.12 1.32
CA PRO A 197 5.64 24.90 -0.11
C PRO A 197 4.19 25.11 -0.53
N SER A 198 3.96 25.96 -1.54
CA SER A 198 2.63 26.36 -1.96
C SER A 198 2.54 26.55 -3.48
N ALA A 199 1.33 26.42 -4.03
CA ALA A 199 1.04 26.71 -5.43
C ALA A 199 -0.44 27.07 -5.61
N PRO A 200 -0.77 28.00 -6.53
CA PRO A 200 -2.15 28.27 -6.88
C PRO A 200 -2.73 27.14 -7.74
N ASP A 201 -4.03 26.90 -7.64
CA ASP A 201 -4.78 26.07 -8.58
C ASP A 201 -5.15 26.83 -9.87
N SER A 202 -5.96 26.20 -10.73
CA SER A 202 -6.42 26.81 -11.99
C SER A 202 -7.34 28.02 -11.81
N GLU A 203 -7.91 28.19 -10.61
CA GLU A 203 -8.77 29.32 -10.25
C GLU A 203 -7.99 30.39 -9.47
N GLY A 204 -6.67 30.19 -9.28
CA GLY A 204 -5.81 31.12 -8.56
C GLY A 204 -5.82 30.94 -7.04
N ARG A 205 -6.55 29.96 -6.49
CA ARG A 205 -6.60 29.73 -5.04
C ARG A 205 -5.32 29.07 -4.57
N LEU A 206 -4.71 29.62 -3.51
CA LEU A 206 -3.44 29.12 -3.01
C LEU A 206 -3.62 27.88 -2.13
N HIS A 207 -2.91 26.80 -2.48
CA HIS A 207 -2.82 25.59 -1.66
C HIS A 207 -1.45 25.49 -1.01
N ARG A 208 -1.39 25.02 0.25
CA ARG A 208 -0.14 24.84 1.01
C ARG A 208 0.07 23.40 1.44
N LEU A 209 1.27 22.88 1.22
CA LEU A 209 1.70 21.58 1.73
C LEU A 209 2.31 21.75 3.12
N LEU A 210 1.96 20.88 4.04
CA LEU A 210 2.63 20.68 5.32
C LEU A 210 3.59 19.48 5.21
N PRO A 211 4.90 19.73 5.14
CA PRO A 211 5.95 18.73 5.29
C PRO A 211 5.89 18.06 6.66
N ARG A 212 5.89 16.72 6.67
CA ARG A 212 5.97 15.92 7.89
C ARG A 212 7.05 14.85 7.77
N ILE A 213 7.69 14.53 8.89
CA ILE A 213 8.56 13.36 9.03
C ILE A 213 7.81 12.34 9.89
N LYS A 214 7.71 11.12 9.37
CA LYS A 214 7.13 9.98 10.06
C LYS A 214 8.26 9.04 10.44
N ILE A 215 8.26 8.62 11.70
CA ILE A 215 9.17 7.59 12.18
C ILE A 215 8.30 6.37 12.48
N GLY A 216 8.66 5.21 11.93
CA GLY A 216 7.95 3.95 12.12
C GLY A 216 8.79 2.94 12.90
N THR A 217 8.20 1.78 13.16
CA THR A 217 8.93 0.61 13.67
C THR A 217 9.22 -0.33 12.51
N ALA A 218 10.46 -0.76 12.38
CA ALA A 218 10.87 -1.59 11.27
C ALA A 218 10.45 -3.04 11.47
N ALA A 219 10.20 -3.74 10.37
CA ALA A 219 10.02 -5.19 10.32
C ALA A 219 11.37 -5.91 10.54
N ALA A 220 11.98 -5.75 11.71
CA ALA A 220 13.38 -6.07 11.94
C ALA A 220 13.67 -7.58 12.13
N GLY A 221 12.76 -8.50 11.77
CA GLY A 221 12.67 -9.90 12.22
C GLY A 221 13.86 -10.84 11.93
N HIS A 222 15.07 -10.32 11.85
CA HIS A 222 16.40 -10.95 11.83
C HIS A 222 17.21 -10.49 13.05
N SER A 223 16.94 -9.31 13.58
CA SER A 223 17.70 -8.65 14.64
C SER A 223 17.06 -8.89 16.00
N VAL A 224 17.90 -9.05 17.03
CA VAL A 224 17.47 -9.04 18.44
C VAL A 224 17.21 -7.61 18.94
N ARG A 225 17.77 -6.61 18.24
CA ARG A 225 17.54 -5.18 18.46
C ARG A 225 16.30 -4.71 17.71
N HIS A 226 15.60 -3.69 18.22
CA HIS A 226 14.61 -3.02 17.36
C HIS A 226 15.30 -2.33 16.22
N ALA A 227 14.51 -2.00 15.20
CA ALA A 227 14.86 -0.91 14.33
C ALA A 227 13.69 0.06 14.20
N VAL A 228 14.04 1.31 13.99
CA VAL A 228 13.13 2.39 13.61
C VAL A 228 13.35 2.71 12.15
N THR A 229 12.30 3.16 11.47
CA THR A 229 12.35 3.61 10.08
C THR A 229 12.06 5.10 10.05
N VAL A 230 12.64 5.82 9.09
CA VAL A 230 12.33 7.24 8.88
C VAL A 230 11.79 7.45 7.47
N ASN A 231 10.71 8.20 7.37
CA ASN A 231 10.06 8.57 6.13
C ASN A 231 9.59 10.04 6.19
N ALA A 232 9.28 10.62 5.05
CA ALA A 232 8.83 11.99 4.93
C ALA A 232 7.66 12.07 3.94
N VAL A 233 6.64 12.82 4.31
CA VAL A 233 5.36 12.91 3.61
C VAL A 233 4.91 14.37 3.52
N THR A 234 4.15 14.69 2.47
CA THR A 234 3.53 16.01 2.28
C THR A 234 2.02 15.85 2.46
N THR A 235 1.44 16.52 3.44
CA THR A 235 -0.02 16.58 3.63
C THR A 235 -0.56 17.96 3.25
N LEU A 236 -1.80 18.05 2.79
CA LEU A 236 -2.43 19.34 2.44
C LEU A 236 -2.94 20.02 3.72
N LEU A 237 -2.72 21.34 3.84
CA LEU A 237 -3.48 22.15 4.79
C LEU A 237 -4.88 22.41 4.23
N ALA A 238 -5.89 21.93 4.94
CA ALA A 238 -7.28 22.07 4.52
C ALA A 238 -7.81 23.48 4.82
N ASN A 239 -8.58 24.01 3.89
CA ASN A 239 -9.39 25.24 4.04
C ASN A 239 -10.86 24.92 4.34
N ARG A 240 -11.20 23.66 4.63
CA ARG A 240 -12.56 23.21 4.97
C ARG A 240 -12.49 21.93 5.77
N TRP A 241 -13.48 21.70 6.64
CA TRP A 241 -13.51 20.51 7.51
C TRP A 241 -13.69 19.20 6.75
N TYR A 242 -14.15 19.30 5.49
CA TYR A 242 -14.36 18.15 4.64
C TYR A 242 -13.08 17.33 4.48
N GLY A 243 -13.17 16.05 4.87
CA GLY A 243 -12.08 15.09 4.75
C GLY A 243 -10.93 15.29 5.75
N VAL A 244 -10.93 16.30 6.62
CA VAL A 244 -9.88 16.51 7.63
C VAL A 244 -9.87 15.33 8.61
N ALA A 245 -8.70 14.72 8.81
CA ALA A 245 -8.52 13.58 9.72
C ALA A 245 -7.78 13.96 11.01
N THR A 246 -6.92 14.97 10.94
CA THR A 246 -6.08 15.43 12.05
C THR A 246 -6.00 16.95 12.04
N VAL A 247 -6.00 17.55 13.22
CA VAL A 247 -5.69 18.96 13.45
C VAL A 247 -4.43 19.06 14.29
N LEU A 248 -3.50 19.90 13.88
CA LEU A 248 -2.33 20.26 14.68
C LEU A 248 -2.59 21.58 15.40
N LEU A 249 -2.45 21.55 16.72
CA LEU A 249 -2.54 22.72 17.59
C LEU A 249 -1.14 23.04 18.10
N SER A 250 -0.57 24.16 17.63
CA SER A 250 0.74 24.64 18.09
C SER A 250 0.56 25.80 19.03
N ASN A 251 1.02 25.67 20.27
CA ASN A 251 1.20 26.80 21.18
C ASN A 251 2.71 27.14 21.21
N PRO A 252 3.12 28.41 20.96
CA PRO A 252 4.52 28.82 21.08
C PRO A 252 5.18 28.44 22.42
N ASP A 253 4.38 28.36 23.48
CA ASP A 253 4.83 28.07 24.84
C ASP A 253 4.80 26.57 25.20
N GLN A 254 4.38 25.69 24.27
CA GLN A 254 4.37 24.24 24.49
C GLN A 254 5.53 23.56 23.77
N PRO A 255 6.17 22.56 24.39
CA PRO A 255 7.27 21.82 23.75
C PRO A 255 6.79 20.99 22.54
N LEU A 256 5.52 20.57 22.53
CA LEU A 256 4.94 19.71 21.50
C LEU A 256 3.70 20.34 20.84
N ALA A 257 3.50 20.07 19.56
CA ALA A 257 2.23 20.35 18.87
C ALA A 257 1.21 19.23 19.11
N VAL A 258 0.01 19.56 19.57
CA VAL A 258 -1.04 18.57 19.86
C VAL A 258 -1.67 18.09 18.56
N SER A 259 -1.60 16.79 18.28
CA SER A 259 -2.31 16.12 17.19
C SER A 259 -3.68 15.64 17.64
N ALA A 260 -4.74 16.36 17.27
CA ALA A 260 -6.12 15.99 17.58
C ALA A 260 -6.78 15.30 16.38
N HIS A 261 -7.42 14.15 16.59
CA HIS A 261 -8.20 13.47 15.55
C HIS A 261 -9.63 14.02 15.44
N THR A 262 -10.21 13.92 14.25
CA THR A 262 -11.61 14.30 13.98
C THR A 262 -12.53 13.07 13.93
N ASP A 263 -13.67 13.17 14.60
CA ASP A 263 -14.73 12.17 14.64
C ASP A 263 -15.84 12.49 13.64
N GLY A 264 -16.71 11.53 13.36
CA GLY A 264 -17.83 11.69 12.42
C GLY A 264 -17.45 11.43 10.95
N PRO A 265 -18.42 11.51 10.03
CA PRO A 265 -18.21 11.24 8.61
C PRO A 265 -17.40 12.36 7.93
N PRO A 266 -16.73 12.10 6.78
CA PRO A 266 -15.91 13.08 6.07
C PRO A 266 -16.57 14.44 5.81
N TRP A 267 -17.90 14.48 5.61
CA TRP A 267 -18.69 15.68 5.34
C TRP A 267 -19.23 16.38 6.59
N ASN A 268 -19.09 15.79 7.77
CA ASN A 268 -19.54 16.36 9.05
C ASN A 268 -18.56 15.95 10.16
N ARG A 269 -17.28 16.22 9.90
CA ARG A 269 -16.21 15.96 10.86
C ARG A 269 -16.38 16.92 12.03
N ARG A 270 -16.52 16.37 13.23
CA ARG A 270 -16.46 17.13 14.47
C ARG A 270 -15.15 16.80 15.15
N LEU A 271 -14.48 17.81 15.68
CA LEU A 271 -13.26 17.60 16.45
C LEU A 271 -13.59 16.73 17.68
N ASN A 272 -12.74 15.75 18.00
CA ASN A 272 -12.92 14.91 19.18
C ASN A 272 -12.94 15.79 20.44
N VAL A 273 -14.13 16.05 21.01
CA VAL A 273 -14.35 16.97 22.13
C VAL A 273 -13.42 16.69 23.33
N PRO A 274 -13.11 15.41 23.68
CA PRO A 274 -12.13 15.08 24.71
C PRO A 274 -10.71 15.57 24.49
N ALA A 275 -10.13 15.39 23.29
CA ALA A 275 -8.76 15.85 23.00
C ALA A 275 -8.62 17.38 23.09
N VAL A 276 -9.73 18.08 22.85
CA VAL A 276 -9.83 19.53 22.71
C VAL A 276 -10.14 20.17 24.04
N ALA A 277 -11.05 19.58 24.81
CA ALA A 277 -11.31 19.95 26.19
C ALA A 277 -10.04 19.76 27.03
N ALA A 278 -9.31 18.67 26.81
CA ALA A 278 -8.05 18.47 27.50
C ALA A 278 -6.94 19.40 27.01
N SER A 279 -6.78 19.65 25.71
CA SER A 279 -5.84 20.68 25.22
C SER A 279 -6.18 22.09 25.74
N ARG A 280 -7.47 22.45 25.84
CA ARG A 280 -7.96 23.71 26.43
C ARG A 280 -7.67 23.80 27.93
N ARG A 281 -7.79 22.70 28.69
CA ARG A 281 -7.49 22.66 30.13
C ARG A 281 -5.99 22.60 30.43
N LEU A 282 -5.21 21.91 29.62
CA LEU A 282 -3.74 21.93 29.68
C LEU A 282 -3.16 23.34 29.45
N ALA A 283 -3.82 24.16 28.62
CA ALA A 283 -3.48 25.56 28.39
C ALA A 283 -3.91 26.51 29.53
N GLY A 284 -4.67 25.99 30.50
CA GLY A 284 -5.17 26.72 31.66
C GLY A 284 -4.39 26.45 32.96
N LEU A 285 -3.44 25.52 32.96
CA LEU A 285 -2.57 25.28 34.12
C LEU A 285 -1.62 26.48 34.31
N PRO A 286 -1.47 27.05 35.53
CA PRO A 286 -0.64 28.23 35.79
C PRO A 286 0.82 28.12 35.36
N ARG A 287 1.34 26.89 35.23
CA ARG A 287 2.71 26.55 34.80
C ARG A 287 2.92 26.44 33.28
N LEU A 288 1.85 26.41 32.49
CA LEU A 288 1.89 26.41 31.02
C LEU A 288 1.21 27.69 30.56
N THR A 289 2.00 28.73 30.28
CA THR A 289 1.49 30.09 30.03
C THR A 289 0.49 30.14 28.87
N ARG A 290 -0.75 30.45 29.28
CA ARG A 290 -1.85 31.23 28.67
C ARG A 290 -1.99 31.31 27.14
N ARG A 291 -3.22 30.93 26.74
CA ARG A 291 -3.98 31.12 25.47
C ARG A 291 -3.66 30.14 24.34
N VAL A 292 -4.25 28.93 24.45
CA VAL A 292 -4.61 28.16 23.25
C VAL A 292 -5.69 28.93 22.48
N PRO A 293 -5.53 29.15 21.17
CA PRO A 293 -6.52 29.86 20.37
C PRO A 293 -7.87 29.12 20.39
N PRO A 294 -9.00 29.85 20.30
CA PRO A 294 -10.29 29.22 20.08
C PRO A 294 -10.21 28.35 18.81
N PHE A 295 -10.71 27.12 18.93
CA PHE A 295 -10.85 26.26 17.77
C PHE A 295 -11.92 26.87 16.86
N PRO A 296 -11.63 27.10 15.58
CA PRO A 296 -12.56 27.83 14.73
C PRO A 296 -13.71 26.89 14.32
N ASP A 297 -14.94 27.40 14.41
CA ASP A 297 -16.13 26.65 13.98
C ASP A 297 -16.09 26.37 12.47
N GLU A 298 -15.43 27.25 11.70
CA GLU A 298 -15.19 27.12 10.26
C GLU A 298 -13.71 27.32 9.92
N LEU A 299 -13.22 26.63 8.89
CA LEU A 299 -11.87 26.89 8.37
C LEU A 299 -11.97 27.99 7.32
N GLU A 300 -11.44 29.17 7.62
CA GLU A 300 -11.45 30.27 6.66
C GLU A 300 -10.36 30.10 5.59
N GLU A 301 -10.70 30.36 4.33
CA GLU A 301 -9.74 30.32 3.21
C GLU A 301 -8.64 31.40 3.36
N SER A 302 -8.98 32.53 3.99
CA SER A 302 -8.06 33.63 4.36
C SER A 302 -6.88 33.15 5.22
N ALA A 303 -7.09 32.12 6.06
CA ALA A 303 -6.10 31.62 7.02
C ALA A 303 -4.91 30.91 6.34
N ILE A 304 -5.06 30.50 5.08
CA ILE A 304 -3.99 29.90 4.28
C ILE A 304 -3.59 30.73 3.04
N ALA A 305 -4.17 31.92 2.87
CA ALA A 305 -3.92 32.82 1.73
C ALA A 305 -2.45 33.26 1.64
N ALA A 306 -1.97 33.63 0.44
CA ALA A 306 -0.58 34.04 0.21
C ALA A 306 -0.17 35.20 1.13
N GLY A 307 1.02 35.12 1.75
CA GLY A 307 1.53 36.18 2.62
C GLY A 307 0.93 36.22 4.04
N THR A 308 -0.12 35.44 4.33
CA THR A 308 -0.68 35.31 5.68
C THR A 308 0.19 34.36 6.53
N PRO A 309 0.64 34.77 7.73
CA PRO A 309 1.25 33.87 8.71
C PRO A 309 0.27 32.78 9.14
N LEU A 310 0.71 31.52 9.17
CA LEU A 310 -0.16 30.43 9.59
C LEU A 310 -0.44 30.51 11.08
N GLY A 311 -1.72 30.58 11.44
CA GLY A 311 -2.18 30.57 12.83
C GLY A 311 -1.84 29.27 13.57
N ALA A 312 -2.18 29.24 14.85
CA ALA A 312 -1.86 28.14 15.76
C ALA A 312 -2.72 26.88 15.57
N VAL A 313 -3.76 26.94 14.74
CA VAL A 313 -4.60 25.80 14.35
C VAL A 313 -4.34 25.45 12.89
N ARG A 314 -3.97 24.20 12.60
CA ARG A 314 -3.72 23.71 11.24
C ARG A 314 -4.51 22.44 10.97
N ALA A 315 -5.53 22.52 10.13
CA ALA A 315 -6.29 21.37 9.70
C ALA A 315 -5.53 20.61 8.62
N VAL A 316 -5.31 19.31 8.85
CA VAL A 316 -4.52 18.46 7.98
C VAL A 316 -5.43 17.46 7.28
N ALA A 317 -5.50 17.57 5.96
CA ALA A 317 -6.15 16.56 5.14
C ALA A 317 -5.34 15.23 5.20
N PRO A 318 -6.00 14.07 5.13
CA PRO A 318 -5.33 12.79 5.06
C PRO A 318 -4.39 12.73 3.87
N GLU A 319 -3.40 11.85 3.96
CA GLU A 319 -2.45 11.65 2.87
C GLU A 319 -3.16 11.25 1.57
N SER A 320 -2.62 11.72 0.44
CA SER A 320 -3.01 11.30 -0.92
C SER A 320 -4.30 11.88 -1.52
N ILE A 321 -4.73 13.10 -1.15
CA ILE A 321 -5.68 13.83 -2.00
C ILE A 321 -4.90 14.42 -3.20
N THR A 322 -5.40 14.22 -4.42
CA THR A 322 -4.88 14.95 -5.60
C THR A 322 -5.28 16.41 -5.46
N THR A 323 -4.31 17.27 -5.15
CA THR A 323 -4.57 18.70 -5.03
C THR A 323 -4.30 19.39 -6.37
N PRO A 324 -5.26 20.13 -6.94
CA PRO A 324 -5.01 20.97 -8.10
C PRO A 324 -3.80 21.90 -7.85
N GLY A 325 -2.87 21.97 -8.81
CA GLY A 325 -1.69 22.85 -8.72
C GLY A 325 -0.50 22.32 -7.91
N LEU A 326 -0.67 21.27 -7.08
CA LEU A 326 0.40 20.71 -6.25
C LEU A 326 0.69 19.24 -6.56
N GLY A 327 1.98 18.89 -6.63
CA GLY A 327 2.44 17.52 -6.72
C GLY A 327 2.62 16.85 -5.36
N ARG A 328 2.66 15.53 -5.36
CA ARG A 328 2.83 14.68 -4.17
C ARG A 328 4.31 14.45 -3.83
N GLY A 329 4.64 14.21 -2.56
CA GLY A 329 5.95 13.73 -2.09
C GLY A 329 7.08 14.77 -2.14
N HIS A 330 8.09 14.62 -1.27
CA HIS A 330 9.15 15.63 -1.08
C HIS A 330 10.26 15.66 -2.12
N GLY A 331 10.51 14.53 -2.79
CA GLY A 331 11.71 14.36 -3.58
C GLY A 331 12.83 13.62 -2.82
N MET A 332 13.72 12.95 -3.56
CA MET A 332 14.83 12.17 -3.03
C MET A 332 15.77 12.98 -2.16
N GLU A 333 16.03 14.23 -2.51
CA GLU A 333 16.96 15.10 -1.79
C GLU A 333 16.56 15.29 -0.33
N MET A 334 15.26 15.36 -0.01
CA MET A 334 14.79 15.42 1.38
C MET A 334 15.28 14.21 2.18
N PHE A 335 15.15 13.01 1.63
CA PHE A 335 15.55 11.77 2.29
C PHE A 335 17.08 11.66 2.46
N ARG A 336 17.85 12.15 1.49
CA ARG A 336 19.31 12.20 1.59
C ARG A 336 19.77 13.17 2.67
N ARG A 337 19.08 14.31 2.83
CA ARG A 337 19.35 15.25 3.92
C ARG A 337 18.99 14.67 5.27
N ILE A 338 17.88 13.93 5.39
CA ILE A 338 17.53 13.21 6.62
C ILE A 338 18.66 12.25 7.03
N GLU A 339 19.13 11.41 6.10
CA GLU A 339 20.25 10.49 6.36
C GLU A 339 21.50 11.24 6.81
N ALA A 340 21.91 12.27 6.08
CA ALA A 340 23.09 13.07 6.42
C ALA A 340 22.98 13.74 7.80
N HIS A 341 21.78 14.23 8.18
CA HIS A 341 21.58 14.84 9.50
C HIS A 341 21.61 13.80 10.62
N ILE A 342 21.05 12.61 10.41
CA ILE A 342 21.14 11.51 11.38
C ILE A 342 22.60 11.09 11.58
N ASP A 343 23.33 10.89 10.48
CA ASP A 343 24.75 10.54 10.51
C ASP A 343 25.57 11.63 11.22
N GLN A 344 25.26 12.91 11.00
CA GLN A 344 26.03 14.01 11.58
C GLN A 344 25.68 14.28 13.05
N HIS A 345 24.40 14.21 13.43
CA HIS A 345 23.92 14.78 14.69
C HIS A 345 23.32 13.76 15.67
N CYS A 346 22.89 12.59 15.21
CA CYS A 346 22.25 11.59 16.06
C CYS A 346 23.25 10.47 16.39
N GLU A 347 24.17 10.73 17.34
CA GLU A 347 25.27 9.81 17.69
C GLU A 347 24.81 8.37 17.94
N ALA A 348 23.67 8.21 18.62
CA ALA A 348 23.12 6.91 18.95
C ALA A 348 22.66 6.09 17.73
N TYR A 349 22.58 6.68 16.54
CA TYR A 349 22.12 6.02 15.32
C TYR A 349 23.16 6.04 14.17
N ARG A 350 24.23 6.84 14.27
CA ARG A 350 25.26 7.14 13.24
C ARG A 350 25.89 5.93 12.52
N ASP A 351 25.88 4.74 13.14
CA ASP A 351 26.43 3.51 12.57
C ASP A 351 25.50 2.30 12.78
N GLN A 352 24.21 2.53 12.98
CA GLN A 352 23.22 1.47 13.30
C GLN A 352 22.32 1.09 12.12
N THR A 353 22.59 1.62 10.91
CA THR A 353 21.86 1.23 9.70
C THR A 353 22.18 -0.23 9.33
N PRO A 354 21.17 -1.09 9.09
CA PRO A 354 21.40 -2.46 8.64
C PRO A 354 22.23 -2.50 7.35
N LEU A 355 23.28 -3.32 7.34
CA LEU A 355 24.14 -3.42 6.17
C LEU A 355 23.54 -4.33 5.10
N TYR A 356 23.12 -3.72 3.99
CA TYR A 356 22.66 -4.44 2.80
C TYR A 356 23.70 -4.32 1.68
N ILE A 357 24.25 -5.45 1.22
CA ILE A 357 25.26 -5.50 0.15
C ILE A 357 24.65 -6.05 -1.14
N GLU A 358 25.08 -5.57 -2.29
CA GLU A 358 24.58 -5.96 -3.61
C GLU A 358 24.67 -7.48 -3.79
N VAL A 359 23.57 -8.09 -4.24
CA VAL A 359 23.48 -9.54 -4.41
C VAL A 359 24.50 -9.97 -5.47
N PRO A 360 25.46 -10.87 -5.13
CA PRO A 360 26.46 -11.30 -6.09
C PRO A 360 25.82 -11.96 -7.32
N GLY A 361 26.28 -11.58 -8.51
CA GLY A 361 25.86 -12.18 -9.78
C GLY A 361 24.46 -11.78 -10.28
N LEU A 362 23.72 -10.97 -9.54
CA LEU A 362 22.38 -10.50 -9.91
C LEU A 362 22.37 -8.98 -10.13
N SER A 363 22.06 -8.54 -11.36
CA SER A 363 21.95 -7.12 -11.73
C SER A 363 20.59 -6.83 -12.33
N VAL A 364 19.95 -5.74 -11.88
CA VAL A 364 18.61 -5.35 -12.32
C VAL A 364 18.56 -3.82 -12.53
N PRO A 365 18.17 -3.29 -13.72
CA PRO A 365 17.71 -4.00 -14.90
C PRO A 365 18.89 -4.60 -15.67
N THR A 366 18.67 -5.76 -16.28
CA THR A 366 19.74 -6.62 -16.79
C THR A 366 20.40 -6.04 -18.05
N THR A 367 21.69 -5.70 -17.98
CA THR A 367 22.49 -5.39 -19.17
C THR A 367 23.69 -6.32 -19.37
N LYS A 368 23.94 -7.28 -18.47
CA LYS A 368 25.06 -8.23 -18.62
C LYS A 368 24.77 -9.71 -18.33
N THR A 369 23.62 -10.08 -17.75
CA THR A 369 23.39 -11.49 -17.34
C THR A 369 21.97 -12.03 -17.49
N GLY A 370 21.00 -11.26 -18.01
CA GLY A 370 19.63 -11.67 -18.35
C GLY A 370 19.00 -10.65 -19.32
N VAL A 371 17.83 -10.92 -19.91
CA VAL A 371 17.16 -9.97 -20.79
C VAL A 371 15.78 -9.66 -20.25
N ARG A 372 15.50 -8.36 -20.07
CA ARG A 372 14.15 -7.90 -19.77
C ARG A 372 13.37 -7.84 -21.07
N THR A 373 12.38 -8.70 -21.22
CA THR A 373 11.49 -8.69 -22.38
C THR A 373 10.41 -7.63 -22.19
N SER A 374 10.26 -6.76 -23.18
CA SER A 374 9.24 -5.71 -23.22
C SER A 374 8.41 -5.80 -24.49
N GLY A 375 7.20 -5.25 -24.44
CA GLY A 375 6.27 -5.19 -25.56
C GLY A 375 5.32 -6.40 -25.63
N PRO A 376 4.77 -6.70 -26.82
CA PRO A 376 3.81 -7.78 -27.03
C PRO A 376 4.46 -9.16 -26.96
N ILE A 377 3.65 -10.23 -26.96
CA ILE A 377 4.13 -11.59 -27.21
C ILE A 377 4.35 -11.69 -28.71
N LEU A 378 5.56 -12.08 -29.12
CA LEU A 378 5.89 -12.21 -30.55
C LEU A 378 5.15 -13.40 -31.18
N PRO A 379 4.75 -13.33 -32.46
CA PRO A 379 4.01 -14.39 -33.15
C PRO A 379 4.64 -15.78 -33.02
N GLU A 380 5.97 -15.87 -33.11
CA GLU A 380 6.73 -17.12 -33.02
C GLU A 380 6.68 -17.76 -31.63
N HIS A 381 6.39 -16.99 -30.58
CA HIS A 381 6.29 -17.49 -29.20
C HIS A 381 4.85 -17.78 -28.78
N LEU A 382 3.87 -17.26 -29.52
CA LEU A 382 2.47 -17.36 -29.15
C LEU A 382 1.94 -18.81 -29.14
N PRO A 383 2.21 -19.67 -30.14
CA PRO A 383 1.77 -21.06 -30.15
C PRO A 383 2.20 -21.85 -28.90
N ALA A 384 3.49 -21.82 -28.57
CA ALA A 384 4.02 -22.52 -27.40
C ALA A 384 3.44 -21.97 -26.08
N ALA A 385 3.26 -20.66 -25.97
CA ALA A 385 2.63 -20.04 -24.81
C ALA A 385 1.14 -20.41 -24.67
N MET A 386 0.44 -20.60 -25.80
CA MET A 386 -0.93 -21.10 -25.83
C MET A 386 -1.00 -22.58 -25.43
N ASP A 387 -0.04 -23.41 -25.87
CA ASP A 387 0.07 -24.82 -25.44
C ASP A 387 0.26 -24.92 -23.93
N ALA A 388 1.16 -24.11 -23.35
CA ALA A 388 1.39 -24.03 -21.91
C ALA A 388 0.16 -23.59 -21.10
N ALA A 389 -0.75 -22.83 -21.73
CA ALA A 389 -2.03 -22.39 -21.17
C ALA A 389 -3.18 -23.39 -21.41
N GLY A 390 -2.96 -24.46 -22.17
CA GLY A 390 -3.98 -25.41 -22.57
C GLY A 390 -4.99 -24.83 -23.57
N ILE A 391 -4.52 -24.00 -24.51
CA ILE A 391 -5.33 -23.38 -25.56
C ILE A 391 -4.85 -23.89 -26.92
N ASP A 392 -5.66 -24.72 -27.54
CA ASP A 392 -5.39 -25.22 -28.89
C ASP A 392 -5.60 -24.11 -29.93
N ARG A 393 -6.84 -23.60 -30.03
CA ARG A 393 -7.23 -22.53 -30.95
C ARG A 393 -7.94 -21.38 -30.24
N LEU A 394 -7.63 -20.15 -30.65
CA LEU A 394 -8.19 -18.91 -30.10
C LEU A 394 -8.93 -18.11 -31.17
N LEU A 395 -10.15 -17.67 -30.87
CA LEU A 395 -10.84 -16.62 -31.61
C LEU A 395 -10.79 -15.32 -30.80
N LEU A 396 -10.05 -14.33 -31.31
CA LEU A 396 -10.02 -12.98 -30.75
C LEU A 396 -11.15 -12.15 -31.36
N VAL A 397 -12.16 -11.85 -30.56
CA VAL A 397 -13.30 -11.01 -30.94
C VAL A 397 -13.04 -9.56 -30.52
N VAL A 398 -13.23 -8.61 -31.41
CA VAL A 398 -13.22 -7.18 -31.11
C VAL A 398 -14.66 -6.69 -31.19
N LEU A 399 -15.26 -6.47 -30.01
CA LEU A 399 -16.60 -5.90 -29.88
C LEU A 399 -16.50 -4.38 -29.83
N TYR A 400 -17.04 -3.70 -30.85
CA TYR A 400 -16.92 -2.26 -31.01
C TYR A 400 -18.27 -1.60 -31.33
N HIS A 401 -18.35 -0.29 -31.08
CA HIS A 401 -19.42 0.59 -31.58
C HIS A 401 -18.87 1.70 -32.45
N ASN A 402 -17.61 2.10 -32.25
CA ASN A 402 -16.98 3.20 -32.96
C ASN A 402 -15.89 2.70 -33.92
N ASP A 403 -15.97 3.11 -35.19
CA ASP A 403 -14.99 2.77 -36.23
C ASP A 403 -13.56 3.26 -35.91
N GLU A 404 -13.38 4.32 -35.12
CA GLU A 404 -12.06 4.76 -34.64
C GLU A 404 -11.44 3.68 -33.74
N VAL A 405 -12.24 3.05 -32.86
CA VAL A 405 -11.78 1.97 -31.98
C VAL A 405 -11.46 0.73 -32.79
N ARG A 406 -12.34 0.33 -33.71
CA ARG A 406 -12.11 -0.77 -34.66
C ARG A 406 -10.78 -0.58 -35.40
N SER A 407 -10.61 0.56 -36.05
CA SER A 407 -9.41 0.88 -36.85
C SER A 407 -8.14 0.90 -36.02
N ARG A 408 -8.20 1.41 -34.78
CA ARG A 408 -7.07 1.43 -33.86
C ARG A 408 -6.66 0.02 -33.40
N VAL A 409 -7.63 -0.81 -33.02
CA VAL A 409 -7.36 -2.20 -32.60
C VAL A 409 -6.84 -3.03 -33.78
N GLN A 410 -7.43 -2.88 -34.97
CA GLN A 410 -6.98 -3.55 -36.19
C GLN A 410 -5.53 -3.22 -36.55
N ARG A 411 -5.16 -1.93 -36.55
CA ARG A 411 -3.77 -1.50 -36.79
C ARG A 411 -2.81 -2.07 -35.77
N GLU A 412 -3.21 -2.11 -34.51
CA GLU A 412 -2.35 -2.61 -33.44
C GLU A 412 -2.14 -4.14 -33.53
N ILE A 413 -3.20 -4.90 -33.84
CA ILE A 413 -3.10 -6.34 -34.10
C ILE A 413 -2.19 -6.61 -35.32
N ALA A 414 -2.42 -5.90 -36.43
CA ALA A 414 -1.61 -6.05 -37.64
C ALA A 414 -0.12 -5.76 -37.37
N ARG A 415 0.16 -4.73 -36.58
CA ARG A 415 1.51 -4.35 -36.18
C ARG A 415 2.16 -5.41 -35.30
N GLN A 416 1.49 -5.85 -34.23
CA GLN A 416 2.05 -6.82 -33.29
C GLN A 416 2.29 -8.20 -33.91
N TRP A 417 1.46 -8.59 -34.88
CA TRP A 417 1.50 -9.91 -35.50
C TRP A 417 2.08 -9.93 -36.91
N HIS A 418 2.66 -8.82 -37.36
CA HIS A 418 3.30 -8.68 -38.67
C HIS A 418 2.38 -9.06 -39.85
N LEU A 419 1.10 -8.72 -39.78
CA LEU A 419 0.10 -9.05 -40.82
C LEU A 419 0.17 -8.14 -42.05
N GLY A 420 1.04 -7.12 -42.02
CA GLY A 420 1.23 -6.12 -43.07
C GLY A 420 0.23 -4.96 -43.02
N ASP A 421 0.58 -3.86 -43.71
CA ASP A 421 -0.20 -2.62 -43.72
C ASP A 421 -1.57 -2.75 -44.42
N GLY A 422 -1.74 -3.80 -45.23
CA GLY A 422 -2.98 -4.13 -45.94
C GLY A 422 -3.98 -4.97 -45.14
N PHE A 423 -3.69 -5.33 -43.89
CA PHE A 423 -4.60 -6.14 -43.07
C PHE A 423 -5.91 -5.39 -42.79
N VAL A 424 -7.01 -5.91 -43.33
CA VAL A 424 -8.37 -5.39 -43.11
C VAL A 424 -9.32 -6.52 -42.76
N ALA A 425 -9.99 -6.39 -41.60
CA ALA A 425 -11.04 -7.29 -41.17
C ALA A 425 -12.41 -6.61 -41.35
N GLN A 426 -13.30 -7.23 -42.13
CA GLN A 426 -14.66 -6.73 -42.33
C GLN A 426 -15.53 -7.03 -41.10
N ASP A 427 -16.61 -6.27 -40.92
CA ASP A 427 -17.54 -6.49 -39.80
C ASP A 427 -18.26 -7.83 -39.99
N GLY A 428 -18.31 -8.65 -38.96
CA GLY A 428 -18.96 -9.96 -38.98
C GLY A 428 -18.15 -11.08 -39.65
N ASP A 429 -17.04 -10.75 -40.32
CA ASP A 429 -16.21 -11.72 -41.03
C ASP A 429 -15.05 -12.21 -40.15
N VAL A 430 -14.95 -13.53 -39.98
CA VAL A 430 -13.78 -14.16 -39.35
C VAL A 430 -12.60 -14.07 -40.32
N LYS A 431 -11.50 -13.50 -39.86
CA LYS A 431 -10.19 -13.58 -40.50
C LYS A 431 -9.44 -14.77 -39.92
N ASP A 432 -9.47 -15.86 -40.66
CA ASP A 432 -8.79 -17.09 -40.32
C ASP A 432 -7.27 -16.93 -40.37
N ASN A 433 -6.55 -17.66 -39.53
CA ASN A 433 -5.09 -17.78 -39.57
C ASN A 433 -4.34 -16.44 -39.43
N ALA A 434 -4.84 -15.54 -38.59
CA ALA A 434 -4.06 -14.36 -38.19
C ALA A 434 -2.75 -14.77 -37.51
N ILE A 435 -2.77 -15.87 -36.74
CA ILE A 435 -1.57 -16.65 -36.43
C ILE A 435 -1.84 -18.06 -36.97
N PRO A 436 -0.98 -18.60 -37.86
CA PRO A 436 -1.24 -19.84 -38.58
C PRO A 436 -1.72 -20.97 -37.66
N ASP A 437 -2.89 -21.52 -37.95
CA ASP A 437 -3.56 -22.63 -37.25
C ASP A 437 -3.88 -22.40 -35.76
N ARG A 438 -3.59 -21.22 -35.21
CA ARG A 438 -3.71 -20.96 -33.76
C ARG A 438 -4.67 -19.83 -33.41
N VAL A 439 -4.66 -18.72 -34.16
CA VAL A 439 -5.45 -17.52 -33.82
C VAL A 439 -6.22 -17.02 -35.02
N ASP A 440 -7.53 -16.90 -34.84
CA ASP A 440 -8.45 -16.23 -35.75
C ASP A 440 -8.89 -14.88 -35.13
N VAL A 441 -9.27 -13.91 -35.97
CA VAL A 441 -9.73 -12.59 -35.52
C VAL A 441 -11.10 -12.29 -36.09
N LEU A 442 -12.00 -11.79 -35.25
CA LEU A 442 -13.33 -11.33 -35.65
C LEU A 442 -13.55 -9.91 -35.15
N PHE A 443 -13.96 -9.00 -36.03
CA PHE A 443 -14.46 -7.68 -35.65
C PHE A 443 -15.98 -7.70 -35.76
N LEU A 444 -16.66 -7.31 -34.68
CA LEU A 444 -18.10 -7.40 -34.60
C LEU A 444 -18.66 -6.13 -33.95
N GLU A 445 -19.45 -5.40 -34.72
CA GLU A 445 -20.18 -4.24 -34.23
C GLU A 445 -21.27 -4.70 -33.24
N ASP A 446 -21.28 -4.14 -32.04
CA ASP A 446 -22.31 -4.42 -31.04
C ASP A 446 -23.61 -3.65 -31.35
N LYS A 447 -24.34 -4.10 -32.37
CA LYS A 447 -25.62 -3.50 -32.79
C LYS A 447 -26.73 -3.66 -31.74
N VAL A 448 -26.56 -4.57 -30.78
CA VAL A 448 -27.55 -4.89 -29.75
C VAL A 448 -27.36 -4.11 -28.44
N GLY A 449 -26.25 -3.36 -28.32
CA GLY A 449 -25.95 -2.52 -27.16
C GLY A 449 -25.58 -3.33 -25.91
N ALA A 450 -25.04 -4.53 -26.08
CA ALA A 450 -24.64 -5.42 -24.99
C ALA A 450 -23.50 -4.84 -24.12
N ILE A 451 -22.59 -4.05 -24.69
CA ILE A 451 -21.48 -3.38 -23.99
C ILE A 451 -21.77 -1.89 -23.70
N ALA A 452 -22.88 -1.35 -24.22
CA ALA A 452 -23.26 0.05 -24.08
C ALA A 452 -23.59 0.45 -22.63
N HIS A 453 -23.40 1.72 -22.28
CA HIS A 453 -23.83 2.28 -21.01
C HIS A 453 -25.36 2.31 -20.89
N GLY A 454 -25.89 2.09 -19.68
CA GLY A 454 -27.33 2.17 -19.42
C GLY A 454 -27.88 1.10 -18.48
N PRO A 455 -29.20 1.13 -18.22
CA PRO A 455 -29.85 0.38 -17.13
C PRO A 455 -30.03 -1.13 -17.42
N ALA A 456 -29.52 -1.64 -18.54
CA ALA A 456 -29.65 -3.05 -18.89
C ALA A 456 -28.96 -3.94 -17.84
N THR A 457 -29.68 -4.94 -17.33
CA THR A 457 -29.19 -5.87 -16.30
C THR A 457 -28.10 -6.80 -16.86
N ALA A 458 -27.36 -7.46 -15.96
CA ALA A 458 -26.33 -8.42 -16.36
C ALA A 458 -26.94 -9.61 -17.14
N GLU A 459 -28.12 -10.08 -16.77
CA GLU A 459 -28.82 -11.19 -17.42
C GLU A 459 -29.21 -10.84 -18.85
N ARG A 460 -29.77 -9.65 -19.07
CA ARG A 460 -30.14 -9.18 -20.42
C ARG A 460 -28.90 -9.08 -21.32
N ARG A 461 -27.80 -8.53 -20.80
CA ARG A 461 -26.54 -8.44 -21.54
C ARG A 461 -25.94 -9.82 -21.83
N ALA A 462 -26.06 -10.76 -20.89
CA ALA A 462 -25.62 -12.15 -21.10
C ALA A 462 -26.42 -12.82 -22.22
N GLN A 463 -27.73 -12.63 -22.27
CA GLN A 463 -28.56 -13.12 -23.37
C GLN A 463 -28.09 -12.51 -24.72
N GLN A 464 -27.97 -11.18 -24.79
CA GLN A 464 -27.56 -10.48 -26.01
C GLN A 464 -26.16 -10.91 -26.50
N LEU A 465 -25.19 -11.01 -25.58
CA LEU A 465 -23.84 -11.48 -25.90
C LEU A 465 -23.82 -12.96 -26.31
N GLY A 466 -24.65 -13.79 -25.66
CA GLY A 466 -24.81 -15.19 -26.00
C GLY A 466 -25.35 -15.36 -27.42
N GLU A 467 -26.43 -14.66 -27.77
CA GLU A 467 -27.01 -14.67 -29.12
C GLU A 467 -26.02 -14.12 -30.17
N LEU A 468 -25.33 -13.03 -29.86
CA LEU A 468 -24.36 -12.39 -30.75
C LEU A 468 -23.15 -13.29 -31.06
N LEU A 469 -22.69 -14.07 -30.07
CA LEU A 469 -21.47 -14.88 -30.18
C LEU A 469 -21.73 -16.35 -30.49
N ALA A 470 -22.97 -16.84 -30.34
CA ALA A 470 -23.36 -18.21 -30.61
C ALA A 470 -22.90 -18.74 -31.99
N PRO A 471 -22.98 -17.97 -33.11
CA PRO A 471 -22.53 -18.46 -34.41
C PRO A 471 -21.03 -18.81 -34.48
N PHE A 472 -20.23 -18.28 -33.57
CA PHE A 472 -18.77 -18.43 -33.58
C PHE A 472 -18.25 -19.40 -32.52
N GLN A 473 -19.14 -19.97 -31.70
CA GLN A 473 -18.79 -21.01 -30.74
C GLN A 473 -18.53 -22.33 -31.46
N GLN A 474 -17.40 -22.97 -31.14
CA GLN A 474 -17.04 -24.28 -31.64
C GLN A 474 -16.34 -25.09 -30.54
N GLU A 475 -16.52 -26.40 -30.56
CA GLU A 475 -15.83 -27.29 -29.63
C GLU A 475 -14.30 -27.15 -29.76
N GLY A 476 -13.60 -27.13 -28.62
CA GLY A 476 -12.14 -26.96 -28.58
C GLY A 476 -11.61 -25.53 -28.84
N ARG A 477 -12.46 -24.60 -29.30
CA ARG A 477 -12.08 -23.21 -29.58
C ARG A 477 -12.32 -22.31 -28.38
N VAL A 478 -11.28 -21.59 -27.95
CA VAL A 478 -11.40 -20.57 -26.90
C VAL A 478 -11.78 -19.23 -27.53
N ILE A 479 -12.73 -18.52 -26.93
CA ILE A 479 -13.09 -17.15 -27.34
C ILE A 479 -12.55 -16.15 -26.31
N ALA A 480 -11.95 -15.07 -26.79
CA ALA A 480 -11.56 -13.93 -25.96
C ALA A 480 -11.99 -12.62 -26.63
N ALA A 481 -12.39 -11.63 -25.84
CA ALA A 481 -12.98 -10.39 -26.34
C ALA A 481 -12.19 -9.14 -25.93
N ILE A 482 -11.89 -8.27 -26.89
CA ILE A 482 -11.55 -6.87 -26.64
C ILE A 482 -12.84 -6.07 -26.82
N CYS A 483 -13.32 -5.45 -25.74
CA CYS A 483 -14.58 -4.72 -25.74
C CYS A 483 -14.35 -3.22 -25.65
N GLU A 484 -15.02 -2.45 -26.49
CA GLU A 484 -15.09 -1.00 -26.33
C GLU A 484 -15.81 -0.61 -25.02
N THR A 485 -15.42 0.53 -24.44
CA THR A 485 -16.15 1.17 -23.33
C THR A 485 -16.05 2.69 -23.41
N GLU A 486 -17.14 3.36 -23.08
CA GLU A 486 -17.22 4.84 -23.00
C GLU A 486 -16.86 5.35 -21.59
N TRP A 487 -16.80 4.46 -20.60
CA TRP A 487 -16.51 4.82 -19.21
C TRP A 487 -15.07 5.28 -19.01
N ASP A 488 -14.92 6.49 -18.51
CA ASP A 488 -13.65 7.00 -18.00
C ASP A 488 -13.83 7.58 -16.58
N PRO A 489 -13.31 6.91 -15.54
CA PRO A 489 -13.41 7.42 -14.17
C PRO A 489 -12.68 8.75 -13.96
N ASN A 490 -11.75 9.11 -14.86
CA ASN A 490 -11.02 10.37 -14.84
C ASN A 490 -11.67 11.47 -15.68
N ARG A 491 -12.81 11.18 -16.33
CA ARG A 491 -13.60 12.19 -17.03
C ARG A 491 -14.07 13.22 -16.01
N LYS A 492 -13.96 14.50 -16.37
CA LYS A 492 -14.56 15.57 -15.58
C LYS A 492 -16.06 15.57 -15.84
N TYR A 493 -16.82 15.28 -14.79
CA TYR A 493 -18.27 15.45 -14.79
C TYR A 493 -18.60 16.85 -14.27
N PRO A 494 -19.54 17.57 -14.90
CA PRO A 494 -20.05 18.84 -14.41
C PRO A 494 -20.51 18.78 -12.95
N THR A 495 -21.19 17.69 -12.56
CA THR A 495 -21.71 17.49 -11.20
C THR A 495 -21.40 16.09 -10.65
N PRO A 496 -21.34 15.93 -9.31
CA PRO A 496 -21.24 14.63 -8.67
C PRO A 496 -22.42 13.70 -8.98
N GLU A 497 -23.63 14.24 -9.15
CA GLU A 497 -24.83 13.47 -9.49
C GLU A 497 -24.71 12.85 -10.87
N GLU A 498 -24.20 13.61 -11.85
CA GLU A 498 -23.92 13.11 -13.19
C GLU A 498 -22.83 12.03 -13.17
N LYS A 499 -21.77 12.22 -12.37
CA LYS A 499 -20.77 11.18 -12.16
C LYS A 499 -21.39 9.91 -11.58
N LYS A 500 -22.16 10.04 -10.49
CA LYS A 500 -22.83 8.92 -9.81
C LYS A 500 -23.81 8.20 -10.73
N LYS A 501 -24.56 8.94 -11.55
CA LYS A 501 -25.44 8.36 -12.57
C LYS A 501 -24.63 7.58 -13.61
N ALA A 502 -23.57 8.18 -14.16
CA ALA A 502 -22.72 7.52 -15.14
C ALA A 502 -22.00 6.29 -14.56
N GLU A 503 -21.63 6.31 -13.27
CA GLU A 503 -21.13 5.14 -12.54
C GLU A 503 -22.19 4.07 -12.35
N ALA A 504 -23.44 4.44 -12.04
CA ALA A 504 -24.54 3.49 -11.89
C ALA A 504 -24.89 2.82 -13.23
N GLU A 505 -24.79 3.57 -14.32
CA GLU A 505 -25.04 3.13 -15.69
C GLU A 505 -23.79 2.55 -16.38
N ASP A 506 -22.70 2.28 -15.63
CA ASP A 506 -21.48 1.67 -16.16
C ASP A 506 -21.77 0.28 -16.77
N GLY A 507 -21.80 0.17 -18.10
CA GLY A 507 -22.05 -1.08 -18.83
C GLY A 507 -20.87 -2.05 -18.83
N LYS A 508 -19.69 -1.65 -18.32
CA LYS A 508 -18.48 -2.46 -18.31
C LYS A 508 -18.57 -3.65 -17.36
N TRP A 509 -19.00 -3.44 -16.12
CA TRP A 509 -19.01 -4.52 -15.12
C TRP A 509 -20.05 -5.61 -15.41
N PRO A 510 -21.31 -5.32 -15.80
CA PRO A 510 -22.28 -6.38 -16.05
C PRO A 510 -21.96 -7.11 -17.35
N SER A 511 -21.46 -6.42 -18.40
CA SER A 511 -20.99 -7.11 -19.61
C SER A 511 -19.76 -7.98 -19.35
N LYS A 512 -18.85 -7.57 -18.44
CA LYS A 512 -17.69 -8.39 -18.07
C LYS A 512 -18.10 -9.65 -17.33
N ALA A 513 -19.04 -9.54 -16.39
CA ALA A 513 -19.59 -10.69 -15.67
C ALA A 513 -20.35 -11.63 -16.62
N ALA A 514 -21.14 -11.08 -17.55
CA ALA A 514 -21.84 -11.83 -18.59
C ALA A 514 -20.88 -12.62 -19.50
N LEU A 515 -19.83 -11.96 -20.03
CA LEU A 515 -18.80 -12.62 -20.84
C LEU A 515 -18.10 -13.73 -20.04
N ALA A 516 -17.79 -13.49 -18.76
CA ALA A 516 -17.19 -14.51 -17.92
C ALA A 516 -18.10 -15.73 -17.71
N GLY A 517 -19.42 -15.52 -17.56
CA GLY A 517 -20.42 -16.58 -17.49
C GLY A 517 -20.58 -17.38 -18.78
N LEU A 518 -20.23 -16.80 -19.93
CA LEU A 518 -20.13 -17.47 -21.23
C LEU A 518 -18.75 -18.11 -21.47
N GLU A 519 -17.88 -18.16 -20.45
CA GLU A 519 -16.50 -18.61 -20.52
C GLU A 519 -15.58 -17.79 -21.45
N ILE A 520 -15.92 -16.53 -21.70
CA ILE A 520 -15.19 -15.61 -22.58
C ILE A 520 -14.32 -14.66 -21.76
N GLY A 521 -13.00 -14.77 -21.95
CA GLY A 521 -12.04 -13.84 -21.34
C GLY A 521 -12.15 -12.47 -22.00
N SER A 522 -12.36 -11.41 -21.20
CA SER A 522 -12.52 -10.06 -21.75
C SER A 522 -11.53 -9.04 -21.20
N GLN A 523 -11.21 -8.06 -22.06
CA GLN A 523 -10.48 -6.85 -21.71
C GLN A 523 -11.11 -5.64 -22.38
N TYR A 524 -11.13 -4.51 -21.70
CA TYR A 524 -11.81 -3.30 -22.18
C TYR A 524 -10.83 -2.25 -22.68
N ILE A 525 -11.16 -1.66 -23.82
CA ILE A 525 -10.44 -0.55 -24.42
C ILE A 525 -11.30 0.71 -24.40
N LYS A 526 -10.72 1.82 -23.93
CA LYS A 526 -11.43 3.10 -23.87
C LYS A 526 -11.62 3.68 -25.27
N GLN A 527 -12.75 4.34 -25.49
CA GLN A 527 -12.90 5.27 -26.61
C GLN A 527 -11.76 6.30 -26.63
N ALA A 528 -11.46 6.80 -27.82
CA ALA A 528 -10.42 7.80 -27.95
C ALA A 528 -10.89 9.12 -27.30
N PRO A 529 -10.03 9.82 -26.55
CA PRO A 529 -10.41 11.11 -25.98
C PRO A 529 -10.70 12.11 -27.12
N PRO A 530 -11.45 13.19 -26.84
CA PRO A 530 -11.73 14.22 -27.82
C PRO A 530 -10.45 14.72 -28.53
N PRO A 531 -10.54 15.19 -29.79
CA PRO A 531 -9.42 15.80 -30.48
C PRO A 531 -8.79 16.93 -29.67
N VAL A 532 -7.49 17.17 -29.90
CA VAL A 532 -6.77 18.25 -29.22
C VAL A 532 -7.42 19.60 -29.56
N PRO A 533 -7.79 20.42 -28.57
CA PRO A 533 -8.42 21.72 -28.82
C PRO A 533 -7.52 22.61 -29.69
N THR A 534 -8.06 23.11 -30.78
CA THR A 534 -7.39 24.09 -31.66
C THR A 534 -7.57 25.53 -31.17
N VAL A 535 -8.51 25.74 -30.25
CA VAL A 535 -8.79 27.03 -29.60
C VAL A 535 -8.77 26.88 -28.07
N LYS A 536 -8.32 27.93 -27.38
CA LYS A 536 -8.38 28.08 -25.94
C LYS A 536 -9.81 28.36 -25.49
N LYS A 537 -10.07 28.25 -24.17
CA LYS A 537 -11.38 28.58 -23.57
C LYS A 537 -11.87 30.01 -23.86
N ASN A 538 -10.95 30.96 -24.08
CA ASN A 538 -11.26 32.35 -24.40
C ASN A 538 -11.41 32.60 -25.93
N GLY A 539 -11.47 31.56 -26.75
CA GLY A 539 -11.64 31.67 -28.21
C GLY A 539 -10.37 31.92 -29.02
N GLU A 540 -9.23 32.16 -28.36
CA GLU A 540 -7.94 32.36 -29.05
C GLU A 540 -7.39 31.06 -29.63
N PRO A 541 -6.69 31.09 -30.79
CA PRO A 541 -6.00 29.92 -31.32
C PRO A 541 -4.96 29.35 -30.35
N CYS A 542 -4.91 28.02 -30.25
CA CYS A 542 -3.80 27.33 -29.61
C CYS A 542 -2.53 27.48 -30.45
N LYS A 543 -1.37 27.50 -29.78
CA LYS A 543 -0.07 27.55 -30.49
C LYS A 543 0.11 26.29 -31.34
N PRO A 544 0.61 26.37 -32.60
CA PRO A 544 0.79 25.19 -33.46
C PRO A 544 1.63 24.08 -32.81
N TYR A 545 2.73 24.43 -32.16
CA TYR A 545 3.57 23.49 -31.42
C TYR A 545 2.83 22.75 -30.29
N PHE A 546 1.87 23.40 -29.63
CA PHE A 546 1.03 22.74 -28.62
C PHE A 546 0.12 21.71 -29.27
N ILE A 547 -0.54 22.07 -30.38
CA ILE A 547 -1.43 21.16 -31.11
C ILE A 547 -0.66 19.92 -31.56
N GLU A 548 0.50 20.10 -32.18
CA GLU A 548 1.35 19.00 -32.66
C GLU A 548 1.80 18.09 -31.49
N ARG A 549 2.33 18.70 -30.41
CA ARG A 549 2.83 17.96 -29.25
C ARG A 549 1.74 17.16 -28.56
N GLU A 550 0.58 17.78 -28.30
CA GLU A 550 -0.53 17.11 -27.64
C GLU A 550 -1.17 16.05 -28.56
N THR A 551 -1.19 16.27 -29.88
CA THR A 551 -1.71 15.27 -30.85
C THR A 551 -0.82 14.04 -30.83
N LYS A 552 0.49 14.23 -30.94
CA LYS A 552 1.47 13.14 -30.85
C LYS A 552 1.40 12.41 -29.50
N ALA A 553 1.20 13.15 -28.40
CA ALA A 553 1.02 12.57 -27.07
C ALA A 553 -0.28 11.76 -26.97
N ARG A 554 -1.39 12.26 -27.54
CA ARG A 554 -2.67 11.55 -27.64
C ARG A 554 -2.49 10.25 -28.43
N GLU A 555 -1.94 10.31 -29.63
CA GLU A 555 -1.74 9.13 -30.49
C GLU A 555 -0.84 8.08 -29.84
N SER A 556 0.30 8.50 -29.28
CA SER A 556 1.19 7.60 -28.54
C SER A 556 0.51 6.99 -27.32
N GLY A 557 -0.26 7.77 -26.57
CA GLY A 557 -1.04 7.29 -25.43
C GLY A 557 -2.10 6.25 -25.83
N LEU A 558 -2.78 6.47 -26.96
CA LEU A 558 -3.77 5.54 -27.50
C LEU A 558 -3.14 4.24 -27.98
N ALA A 559 -2.03 4.30 -28.74
CA ALA A 559 -1.30 3.12 -29.18
C ALA A 559 -0.83 2.27 -27.99
N ASN A 560 -0.19 2.90 -27.00
CA ASN A 560 0.24 2.24 -25.77
C ASN A 560 -0.93 1.61 -25.00
N SER A 561 -2.09 2.27 -24.95
CA SER A 561 -3.27 1.72 -24.27
C SER A 561 -3.82 0.49 -24.99
N THR A 562 -3.86 0.48 -26.32
CA THR A 562 -4.30 -0.67 -27.12
C THR A 562 -3.34 -1.84 -26.97
N GLU A 563 -2.03 -1.58 -27.07
CA GLU A 563 -1.00 -2.61 -26.89
C GLU A 563 -1.13 -3.31 -25.53
N ASN A 564 -1.25 -2.51 -24.47
CA ASN A 564 -1.42 -3.03 -23.11
C ASN A 564 -2.74 -3.81 -22.95
N ALA A 565 -3.82 -3.43 -23.64
CA ALA A 565 -5.08 -4.17 -23.57
C ALA A 565 -4.95 -5.57 -24.19
N VAL A 566 -4.34 -5.68 -25.37
CA VAL A 566 -4.09 -6.98 -26.03
C VAL A 566 -3.23 -7.87 -25.13
N ARG A 567 -2.13 -7.33 -24.59
CA ARG A 567 -1.23 -8.07 -23.71
C ARG A 567 -1.89 -8.50 -22.40
N ASP A 568 -2.72 -7.64 -21.82
CA ASP A 568 -3.44 -7.96 -20.58
C ASP A 568 -4.53 -9.01 -20.81
N LEU A 569 -5.12 -9.06 -22.00
CA LEU A 569 -6.03 -10.13 -22.42
C LEU A 569 -5.31 -11.49 -22.43
N PHE A 570 -4.15 -11.60 -23.08
CA PHE A 570 -3.36 -12.83 -23.10
C PHE A 570 -2.95 -13.31 -21.71
N ARG A 571 -2.55 -12.39 -20.82
CA ARG A 571 -2.36 -12.73 -19.40
C ARG A 571 -3.64 -13.27 -18.77
N GLY A 572 -4.79 -12.64 -19.03
CA GLY A 572 -6.10 -13.11 -18.57
C GLY A 572 -6.43 -14.54 -19.02
N LEU A 573 -5.88 -14.97 -20.16
CA LEU A 573 -5.99 -16.33 -20.69
C LEU A 573 -4.93 -17.30 -20.12
N GLY A 574 -3.98 -16.82 -19.32
CA GLY A 574 -2.86 -17.61 -18.81
C GLY A 574 -1.74 -17.83 -19.82
N VAL A 575 -1.73 -17.11 -20.94
CA VAL A 575 -0.71 -17.20 -21.99
C VAL A 575 0.52 -16.40 -21.56
N ILE A 576 1.60 -17.10 -21.20
CA ILE A 576 2.86 -16.52 -20.71
C ILE A 576 4.01 -17.07 -21.53
N ASP A 577 4.68 -16.20 -22.28
CA ASP A 577 5.86 -16.55 -23.06
C ASP A 577 7.11 -16.75 -22.18
N HIS A 578 8.28 -16.82 -22.82
CA HIS A 578 9.55 -17.06 -22.18
C HIS A 578 10.10 -15.88 -21.36
N ARG A 579 9.40 -14.72 -21.28
CA ARG A 579 9.93 -13.50 -20.65
C ARG A 579 10.39 -13.71 -19.20
N LEU A 580 9.64 -14.50 -18.43
CA LEU A 580 10.00 -14.80 -17.05
C LEU A 580 11.30 -15.62 -16.99
N GLY A 581 11.45 -16.62 -17.87
CA GLY A 581 12.66 -17.44 -17.98
C GLY A 581 13.88 -16.64 -18.44
N ALA A 582 13.72 -15.80 -19.46
CA ALA A 582 14.79 -14.93 -19.98
C ALA A 582 15.35 -13.97 -18.91
N ALA A 583 14.51 -13.57 -17.95
CA ALA A 583 14.91 -12.68 -16.88
C ALA A 583 15.83 -13.35 -15.84
N PHE A 584 15.84 -14.70 -15.74
CA PHE A 584 16.79 -15.42 -14.87
C PHE A 584 18.21 -15.36 -15.41
N GLY A 585 18.35 -15.48 -16.74
CA GLY A 585 19.64 -15.41 -17.41
C GLY A 585 20.67 -16.42 -16.86
N LYS A 586 21.72 -15.98 -16.16
CA LYS A 586 22.72 -16.89 -15.55
C LYS A 586 22.29 -17.52 -14.22
N ILE A 587 21.21 -17.03 -13.61
CA ILE A 587 20.69 -17.63 -12.37
C ILE A 587 20.02 -18.95 -12.75
N PRO A 588 20.27 -20.04 -12.01
CA PRO A 588 19.57 -21.30 -12.24
C PRO A 588 18.05 -21.07 -12.24
N LEU A 589 17.36 -21.58 -13.25
CA LEU A 589 15.91 -21.59 -13.31
C LEU A 589 15.41 -22.87 -12.65
N PRO A 590 14.95 -22.84 -11.39
CA PRO A 590 14.43 -24.03 -10.75
C PRO A 590 13.07 -24.41 -11.33
N ASP A 591 12.77 -25.70 -11.33
CA ASP A 591 11.51 -26.26 -11.83
C ASP A 591 10.42 -26.32 -10.75
N TYR A 592 10.44 -25.36 -9.81
CA TYR A 592 9.50 -25.28 -8.68
C TYR A 592 8.13 -24.77 -9.13
N TRP A 593 7.09 -25.20 -8.41
CA TRP A 593 5.84 -24.46 -8.40
C TRP A 593 5.98 -23.21 -7.53
N HIS A 594 5.90 -22.05 -8.16
CA HIS A 594 5.86 -20.77 -7.49
C HIS A 594 4.39 -20.39 -7.23
N ILE A 595 3.96 -20.44 -5.97
CA ILE A 595 2.56 -20.25 -5.57
C ILE A 595 2.39 -18.90 -4.86
N GLY A 596 1.52 -18.04 -5.35
CA GLY A 596 1.14 -16.78 -4.71
C GLY A 596 -0.20 -16.92 -4.01
N VAL A 597 -0.30 -16.42 -2.77
CA VAL A 597 -1.55 -16.45 -1.99
C VAL A 597 -2.05 -15.03 -1.78
N HIS A 598 -3.16 -14.67 -2.44
CA HIS A 598 -3.80 -13.37 -2.30
C HIS A 598 -5.06 -13.48 -1.44
N ILE A 599 -5.14 -12.63 -0.41
CA ILE A 599 -6.27 -12.58 0.52
C ILE A 599 -6.68 -11.12 0.70
N ARG A 600 -7.96 -10.83 0.51
CA ARG A 600 -8.53 -9.50 0.74
C ARG A 600 -9.75 -9.59 1.62
N ARG A 601 -9.75 -8.82 2.71
CA ARG A 601 -10.93 -8.56 3.52
C ARG A 601 -11.77 -7.47 2.87
N HIS A 602 -13.06 -7.74 2.66
CA HIS A 602 -13.99 -6.76 2.12
C HIS A 602 -14.44 -5.78 3.20
N ALA A 603 -14.56 -4.50 2.83
CA ALA A 603 -15.27 -3.55 3.67
C ALA A 603 -16.77 -3.87 3.59
N GLN A 604 -17.43 -3.98 4.74
CA GLN A 604 -18.88 -4.10 4.76
C GLN A 604 -19.50 -2.70 4.80
N PRO A 605 -20.45 -2.37 3.91
CA PRO A 605 -21.26 -1.17 4.03
C PRO A 605 -21.85 -1.09 5.44
N ARG A 606 -21.77 0.07 6.08
CA ARG A 606 -22.35 0.30 7.40
C ARG A 606 -23.63 1.11 7.21
N GLN A 607 -24.77 0.61 7.70
CA GLN A 607 -25.90 1.49 7.97
C GLN A 607 -25.58 2.30 9.24
N TYR A 608 -25.87 3.60 9.19
CA TYR A 608 -25.61 4.52 10.30
C TYR A 608 -26.27 4.00 11.58
N GLY A 609 -25.49 3.95 12.68
CA GLY A 609 -25.96 3.48 13.98
C GLY A 609 -26.08 1.96 14.14
N GLN A 610 -25.70 1.15 13.14
CA GLN A 610 -25.75 -0.31 13.24
C GLN A 610 -24.35 -0.94 13.18
N ARG A 611 -24.08 -1.89 14.09
CA ARG A 611 -22.89 -2.75 14.01
C ARG A 611 -23.11 -3.82 12.94
N ASN A 612 -22.09 -4.06 12.12
CA ASN A 612 -22.02 -5.30 11.37
C ASN A 612 -21.74 -6.46 12.33
N THR A 613 -22.78 -7.23 12.63
CA THR A 613 -22.70 -8.46 13.42
C THR A 613 -22.23 -9.65 12.59
N LYS A 614 -22.31 -9.55 11.25
CA LYS A 614 -21.83 -10.58 10.32
C LYS A 614 -20.33 -10.39 10.06
N PRO A 615 -19.53 -11.47 10.00
CA PRO A 615 -18.13 -11.36 9.64
C PRO A 615 -17.98 -10.79 8.22
N ALA A 616 -17.00 -9.91 8.03
CA ALA A 616 -16.65 -9.38 6.71
C ALA A 616 -16.29 -10.53 5.75
N PRO A 617 -16.85 -10.55 4.52
CA PRO A 617 -16.47 -11.51 3.50
C PRO A 617 -14.98 -11.45 3.17
N LEU A 618 -14.46 -12.52 2.57
CA LEU A 618 -13.08 -12.62 2.10
C LEU A 618 -13.01 -12.96 0.60
N THR A 619 -12.08 -12.36 -0.13
CA THR A 619 -11.57 -12.98 -1.37
C THR A 619 -10.30 -13.73 -1.05
N ILE A 620 -10.21 -15.00 -1.45
CA ILE A 620 -9.00 -15.83 -1.35
C ILE A 620 -8.75 -16.45 -2.72
N VAL A 621 -7.59 -16.17 -3.30
CA VAL A 621 -7.17 -16.74 -4.59
C VAL A 621 -5.71 -17.15 -4.50
N LEU A 622 -5.39 -18.34 -5.03
CA LEU A 622 -4.03 -18.81 -5.19
C LEU A 622 -3.70 -18.93 -6.67
N THR A 623 -2.46 -18.67 -7.03
CA THR A 623 -1.95 -18.90 -8.40
C THR A 623 -0.62 -19.60 -8.33
N ALA A 624 -0.44 -20.64 -9.14
CA ALA A 624 0.79 -21.41 -9.29
C ALA A 624 1.34 -21.19 -10.69
N ILE A 625 2.62 -20.85 -10.79
CA ILE A 625 3.34 -20.78 -12.08
C ILE A 625 4.61 -21.63 -12.02
N ARG A 626 4.98 -22.20 -13.17
CA ARG A 626 6.18 -23.02 -13.35
C ARG A 626 6.68 -22.89 -14.79
N PRO A 627 8.00 -22.88 -15.03
CA PRO A 627 8.51 -22.97 -16.40
C PRO A 627 8.15 -24.33 -17.00
N VAL A 628 7.76 -24.37 -18.28
CA VAL A 628 7.52 -25.64 -18.99
C VAL A 628 8.84 -26.37 -19.27
N GLY A 629 9.92 -25.62 -19.45
CA GLY A 629 11.27 -26.14 -19.66
C GLY A 629 12.35 -25.11 -19.34
N GLY A 630 13.28 -24.87 -20.28
CA GLY A 630 14.41 -23.96 -20.10
C GLY A 630 14.03 -22.47 -20.11
N VAL A 631 15.05 -21.60 -20.08
CA VAL A 631 14.87 -20.13 -20.03
C VAL A 631 14.21 -19.52 -21.29
N THR A 632 14.18 -20.26 -22.39
CA THR A 632 13.54 -19.90 -23.66
C THR A 632 12.12 -20.46 -23.80
N GLU A 633 11.68 -21.28 -22.85
CA GLU A 633 10.37 -21.93 -22.88
C GLU A 633 9.31 -21.07 -22.18
N PRO A 634 8.02 -21.23 -22.57
CA PRO A 634 6.90 -20.55 -21.92
C PRO A 634 6.70 -21.03 -20.47
N TRP A 635 5.81 -20.35 -19.78
CA TRP A 635 5.41 -20.68 -18.42
C TRP A 635 3.96 -21.13 -18.38
N THR A 636 3.69 -22.17 -17.60
CA THR A 636 2.31 -22.58 -17.31
C THR A 636 1.77 -21.85 -16.08
N ALA A 637 0.48 -21.53 -16.09
CA ALA A 637 -0.21 -20.82 -15.02
C ALA A 637 -1.52 -21.51 -14.63
N TRP A 638 -1.65 -21.80 -13.35
CA TRP A 638 -2.80 -22.46 -12.73
C TRP A 638 -3.33 -21.61 -11.58
N ALA A 639 -4.61 -21.70 -11.28
CA ALA A 639 -5.21 -20.96 -10.17
C ALA A 639 -6.18 -21.84 -9.37
N TYR A 640 -6.37 -21.43 -8.12
CA TYR A 640 -7.32 -22.03 -7.19
C TYR A 640 -8.14 -20.93 -6.53
N SER A 641 -9.44 -21.16 -6.39
CA SER A 641 -10.36 -20.33 -5.62
C SER A 641 -11.35 -21.24 -4.89
N PRO A 642 -11.89 -20.86 -3.72
CA PRO A 642 -13.01 -21.57 -3.10
C PRO A 642 -14.21 -21.78 -4.03
N ILE A 643 -14.38 -20.91 -5.04
CA ILE A 643 -15.47 -21.00 -6.02
C ILE A 643 -15.34 -22.28 -6.86
N THR A 644 -14.13 -22.60 -7.32
CA THR A 644 -13.87 -23.84 -8.08
C THR A 644 -13.54 -25.01 -7.16
N SER A 645 -12.92 -24.74 -6.00
CA SER A 645 -12.37 -25.74 -5.07
C SER A 645 -11.45 -26.77 -5.74
N ARG A 646 -10.81 -26.37 -6.85
CA ARG A 646 -9.82 -27.17 -7.61
C ARG A 646 -8.81 -26.26 -8.30
N TRP A 647 -7.62 -26.80 -8.52
CA TRP A 647 -6.61 -26.22 -9.39
C TRP A 647 -7.02 -26.41 -10.84
N GLU A 648 -7.12 -25.32 -11.57
CA GLU A 648 -7.40 -25.32 -13.02
C GLU A 648 -6.46 -24.37 -13.75
N PRO A 649 -6.34 -24.49 -15.09
CA PRO A 649 -5.67 -23.48 -15.91
C PRO A 649 -6.19 -22.08 -15.55
N TYR A 650 -5.27 -21.12 -15.43
CA TYR A 650 -5.53 -19.78 -14.89
C TYR A 650 -6.80 -19.11 -15.45
N ARG A 651 -7.04 -19.25 -16.76
CA ARG A 651 -8.24 -18.76 -17.45
C ARG A 651 -9.53 -19.26 -16.81
N LYS A 652 -9.66 -20.56 -16.58
CA LYS A 652 -10.91 -21.19 -16.10
C LYS A 652 -11.28 -20.67 -14.70
N THR A 653 -10.32 -20.69 -13.78
CA THR A 653 -10.55 -20.16 -12.43
C THR A 653 -10.85 -18.67 -12.45
N ARG A 654 -10.15 -17.88 -13.27
CA ARG A 654 -10.43 -16.44 -13.40
C ARG A 654 -11.85 -16.19 -13.88
N LEU A 655 -12.32 -16.91 -14.90
CA LEU A 655 -13.68 -16.77 -15.44
C LEU A 655 -14.72 -17.18 -14.41
N ALA A 656 -14.54 -18.33 -13.74
CA ALA A 656 -15.45 -18.78 -12.68
C ALA A 656 -15.53 -17.78 -11.51
N VAL A 657 -14.39 -17.16 -11.16
CA VAL A 657 -14.37 -16.10 -10.15
C VAL A 657 -15.09 -14.85 -10.65
N HIS A 658 -14.87 -14.44 -11.91
CA HIS A 658 -15.46 -13.22 -12.50
C HIS A 658 -16.96 -13.34 -12.80
N SER A 659 -17.47 -14.56 -12.93
CA SER A 659 -18.90 -14.82 -13.12
C SER A 659 -19.67 -14.96 -11.79
N ALA A 660 -18.97 -15.04 -10.66
CA ALA A 660 -19.56 -15.25 -9.34
C ALA A 660 -19.71 -13.93 -8.56
N ALA A 661 -20.41 -14.02 -7.42
CA ALA A 661 -20.45 -12.93 -6.45
C ALA A 661 -19.06 -12.72 -5.84
N LEU A 662 -18.69 -11.45 -5.64
CA LEU A 662 -17.42 -11.10 -5.04
C LEU A 662 -17.45 -11.28 -3.52
N GLY A 663 -16.56 -12.13 -3.00
CA GLY A 663 -16.38 -12.34 -1.57
C GLY A 663 -17.10 -13.59 -1.05
N LEU A 664 -16.33 -14.44 -0.37
CA LEU A 664 -16.79 -15.63 0.33
C LEU A 664 -17.39 -15.24 1.68
N ASP A 665 -18.59 -15.73 1.98
CA ASP A 665 -19.12 -15.71 3.34
C ASP A 665 -18.32 -16.65 4.23
N VAL A 666 -17.74 -16.10 5.29
CA VAL A 666 -16.90 -16.84 6.24
C VAL A 666 -17.63 -17.20 7.53
N SER A 667 -18.94 -16.93 7.61
CA SER A 667 -19.76 -17.20 8.80
C SER A 667 -19.77 -18.68 9.22
N ALA A 668 -19.62 -19.60 8.26
CA ALA A 668 -19.56 -21.03 8.52
C ALA A 668 -18.23 -21.53 9.11
N PHE A 669 -17.17 -20.72 9.12
CA PHE A 669 -15.87 -21.15 9.64
C PHE A 669 -15.81 -20.92 11.15
N THR A 670 -15.54 -21.98 11.91
CA THR A 670 -15.42 -21.93 13.36
C THR A 670 -14.18 -21.15 13.79
N THR A 671 -14.36 -20.25 14.76
CA THR A 671 -13.27 -19.57 15.47
C THR A 671 -12.76 -20.47 16.59
N ILE A 672 -11.43 -20.52 16.77
CA ILE A 672 -10.77 -21.27 17.85
C ILE A 672 -9.83 -20.29 18.55
N GLY A 673 -9.94 -20.16 19.88
CA GLY A 673 -9.24 -19.12 20.63
C GLY A 673 -9.59 -17.72 20.12
N ASP A 674 -8.57 -16.87 19.95
CA ASP A 674 -8.71 -15.48 19.49
C ASP A 674 -8.69 -15.33 17.96
N GLU A 675 -8.76 -16.43 17.20
CA GLU A 675 -8.75 -16.41 15.74
C GLU A 675 -10.06 -15.82 15.19
N SER A 676 -9.97 -14.84 14.28
CA SER A 676 -11.15 -14.33 13.58
C SER A 676 -11.70 -15.34 12.56
N HIS A 677 -13.00 -15.27 12.23
CA HIS A 677 -13.59 -16.11 11.17
C HIS A 677 -12.79 -16.00 9.85
N GLN A 678 -12.29 -14.81 9.55
CA GLN A 678 -11.48 -14.54 8.38
C GLN A 678 -10.14 -15.28 8.41
N ALA A 679 -9.41 -15.19 9.52
CA ALA A 679 -8.12 -15.88 9.68
C ALA A 679 -8.31 -17.40 9.60
N SER A 680 -9.33 -17.93 10.27
CA SER A 680 -9.69 -19.35 10.24
C SER A 680 -10.02 -19.84 8.82
N ALA A 681 -10.87 -19.10 8.08
CA ALA A 681 -11.22 -19.43 6.70
C ALA A 681 -10.00 -19.40 5.78
N ALA A 682 -9.19 -18.34 5.88
CA ALA A 682 -7.98 -18.18 5.09
C ALA A 682 -6.97 -19.31 5.29
N ALA A 683 -6.70 -19.69 6.53
CA ALA A 683 -5.75 -20.76 6.84
C ALA A 683 -6.25 -22.11 6.30
N GLN A 684 -7.52 -22.47 6.55
CA GLN A 684 -8.09 -23.75 6.12
C GLN A 684 -8.19 -23.88 4.60
N ILE A 685 -8.67 -22.84 3.91
CA ILE A 685 -8.76 -22.82 2.44
C ILE A 685 -7.37 -22.93 1.81
N THR A 686 -6.39 -22.22 2.37
CA THR A 686 -5.02 -22.28 1.87
C THR A 686 -4.44 -23.69 2.04
N GLU A 687 -4.64 -24.35 3.18
CA GLU A 687 -4.19 -25.73 3.35
C GLU A 687 -4.88 -26.71 2.42
N ALA A 688 -6.20 -26.60 2.26
CA ALA A 688 -6.95 -27.43 1.31
C ALA A 688 -6.42 -27.25 -0.13
N ALA A 689 -6.15 -26.01 -0.54
CA ALA A 689 -5.56 -25.72 -1.83
C ALA A 689 -4.16 -26.32 -1.99
N LEU A 690 -3.30 -26.21 -0.96
CA LEU A 690 -1.94 -26.75 -1.01
C LEU A 690 -1.92 -28.29 -0.99
N LEU A 691 -2.88 -28.93 -0.31
CA LEU A 691 -3.08 -30.37 -0.37
C LEU A 691 -3.55 -30.78 -1.78
N ALA A 692 -4.54 -30.09 -2.33
CA ALA A 692 -5.05 -30.34 -3.67
C ALA A 692 -3.98 -30.12 -4.76
N ALA A 693 -3.05 -29.18 -4.56
CA ALA A 693 -1.96 -28.91 -5.49
C ALA A 693 -1.09 -30.16 -5.76
N ARG A 694 -1.02 -31.10 -4.80
CA ARG A 694 -0.22 -32.32 -4.92
C ARG A 694 -0.76 -33.33 -5.92
N THR A 695 -2.07 -33.32 -6.16
CA THR A 695 -2.74 -34.29 -7.04
C THR A 695 -3.33 -33.64 -8.29
N GLN A 696 -3.60 -32.32 -8.24
CA GLN A 696 -4.30 -31.62 -9.32
C GLN A 696 -3.38 -30.79 -10.22
N LEU A 697 -2.19 -30.38 -9.74
CA LEU A 697 -1.21 -29.77 -10.63
C LEU A 697 -0.57 -30.84 -11.53
N PRO A 698 -0.30 -30.54 -12.81
CA PRO A 698 0.10 -31.56 -13.79
C PRO A 698 1.49 -32.18 -13.55
N HIS A 699 2.32 -31.55 -12.71
CA HIS A 699 3.68 -32.02 -12.41
C HIS A 699 3.92 -32.11 -10.92
N ALA A 700 4.45 -33.24 -10.46
CA ALA A 700 4.94 -33.41 -9.11
C ALA A 700 6.26 -32.66 -8.95
N ALA A 701 6.21 -31.46 -8.37
CA ALA A 701 7.39 -30.64 -8.10
C ALA A 701 7.31 -29.96 -6.72
N PRO A 702 8.45 -29.58 -6.12
CA PRO A 702 8.47 -28.79 -4.89
C PRO A 702 7.77 -27.44 -5.04
N MET A 703 7.25 -26.90 -3.94
CA MET A 703 6.48 -25.65 -3.93
C MET A 703 7.19 -24.56 -3.13
N VAL A 704 7.18 -23.34 -3.64
CA VAL A 704 7.60 -22.12 -2.93
C VAL A 704 6.40 -21.18 -2.84
N ILE A 705 6.06 -20.72 -1.65
CA ILE A 705 4.85 -19.92 -1.42
C ILE A 705 5.23 -18.46 -1.19
N TYR A 706 4.59 -17.54 -1.93
CA TYR A 706 4.74 -16.10 -1.79
C TYR A 706 3.50 -15.50 -1.11
N VAL A 707 3.74 -14.77 -0.03
CA VAL A 707 2.70 -14.08 0.75
C VAL A 707 3.06 -12.63 0.98
N ASN A 708 2.06 -11.75 0.97
CA ASN A 708 2.25 -10.37 1.41
C ASN A 708 2.21 -10.31 2.95
N GLY A 709 3.32 -9.93 3.57
CA GLY A 709 3.44 -9.83 5.03
C GLY A 709 2.42 -8.86 5.63
N ASP A 710 2.20 -7.71 4.97
CA ASP A 710 1.34 -6.64 5.47
C ASP A 710 -0.12 -7.09 5.63
N THR A 711 -0.61 -7.96 4.75
CA THR A 711 -2.00 -8.43 4.78
C THR A 711 -2.20 -9.77 5.47
N SER A 712 -1.12 -10.53 5.67
CA SER A 712 -1.21 -11.95 6.03
C SER A 712 -0.84 -12.26 7.48
N GLU A 713 -0.12 -11.36 8.17
CA GLU A 713 0.25 -11.50 9.59
C GLU A 713 -0.91 -11.77 10.57
N PRO A 714 -2.12 -11.23 10.34
CA PRO A 714 -3.28 -11.59 11.16
C PRO A 714 -3.72 -13.05 11.00
N ILE A 715 -3.31 -13.72 9.93
CA ILE A 715 -3.70 -15.10 9.57
C ILE A 715 -2.64 -16.09 10.06
N TRP A 716 -1.37 -15.82 9.75
CA TRP A 716 -0.26 -16.71 10.08
C TRP A 716 0.67 -16.07 11.11
N ALA A 717 0.76 -16.69 12.28
CA ALA A 717 1.58 -16.19 13.37
C ALA A 717 3.09 -16.23 13.03
N GLY A 718 3.55 -17.22 12.27
CA GLY A 718 4.97 -17.45 11.94
C GLY A 718 5.57 -16.47 10.94
N ILE A 719 4.76 -15.67 10.24
CA ILE A 719 5.24 -14.59 9.37
C ILE A 719 5.30 -13.22 10.07
N ARG A 720 4.85 -13.14 11.33
CA ARG A 720 4.99 -11.92 12.15
C ARG A 720 6.46 -11.68 12.47
N ASP A 721 6.85 -10.42 12.55
CA ASP A 721 8.25 -10.03 12.74
C ASP A 721 8.88 -10.67 14.00
N GLU A 722 8.11 -10.80 15.09
CA GLU A 722 8.55 -11.46 16.33
C GLU A 722 8.76 -12.98 16.22
N ASN A 723 8.10 -13.62 15.26
CA ASN A 723 8.03 -15.08 15.15
C ASN A 723 8.82 -15.64 13.97
N LEU A 724 9.40 -14.76 13.15
CA LEU A 724 10.23 -15.16 12.01
C LEU A 724 11.37 -16.07 12.48
N GLY A 725 11.48 -17.24 11.86
CA GLY A 725 12.53 -18.23 12.14
C GLY A 725 12.37 -18.98 13.47
N GLN A 726 11.26 -18.77 14.18
CA GLN A 726 10.96 -19.49 15.43
C GLN A 726 10.26 -20.83 15.15
N GLN A 727 10.17 -21.65 16.19
CA GLN A 727 9.28 -22.80 16.19
C GLN A 727 7.83 -22.37 16.46
N PRO A 728 6.83 -23.17 16.05
CA PRO A 728 5.42 -22.88 16.31
C PRO A 728 5.15 -22.67 17.81
N LEU A 729 4.33 -21.67 18.14
CA LEU A 729 3.94 -21.40 19.52
C LEU A 729 3.07 -22.54 20.08
N ALA A 730 3.26 -22.90 21.35
CA ALA A 730 2.48 -23.95 22.00
C ALA A 730 0.97 -23.64 22.07
N ALA A 731 0.61 -22.34 22.12
CA ALA A 731 -0.77 -21.85 22.22
C ALA A 731 -1.43 -21.56 20.86
N LEU A 732 -0.89 -22.08 19.74
CA LEU A 732 -1.52 -21.88 18.44
C LEU A 732 -2.92 -22.53 18.40
N PRO A 733 -3.94 -21.83 17.87
CA PRO A 733 -5.28 -22.41 17.72
C PRO A 733 -5.28 -23.72 16.91
N ARG A 734 -4.40 -23.79 15.90
CA ARG A 734 -4.15 -24.97 15.05
C ARG A 734 -2.82 -24.82 14.33
N ALA A 735 -2.27 -25.94 13.83
CA ALA A 735 -1.01 -25.95 13.08
C ALA A 735 -1.04 -25.05 11.83
N ALA A 736 -2.18 -24.99 11.13
CA ALA A 736 -2.40 -24.16 9.95
C ALA A 736 -2.25 -22.66 10.18
N SER A 737 -2.42 -22.21 11.43
CA SER A 737 -2.27 -20.80 11.81
C SER A 737 -0.81 -20.39 12.03
N TRP A 738 0.16 -21.32 11.88
CA TRP A 738 1.59 -20.98 11.96
C TRP A 738 2.11 -20.37 10.67
N LEU A 739 2.16 -21.17 9.59
CA LEU A 739 2.64 -20.79 8.26
C LEU A 739 1.75 -21.48 7.20
N PRO A 740 1.63 -20.91 5.98
CA PRO A 740 0.93 -21.58 4.89
C PRO A 740 1.46 -23.00 4.65
N GLY A 741 0.58 -24.00 4.78
CA GLY A 741 0.92 -25.41 4.60
C GLY A 741 1.64 -26.08 5.78
N HIS A 742 1.73 -25.44 6.94
CA HIS A 742 2.40 -26.02 8.11
C HIS A 742 1.65 -27.21 8.72
N GLY A 743 0.32 -27.24 8.62
CA GLY A 743 -0.51 -28.38 9.04
C GLY A 743 -0.35 -29.61 8.14
N LEU A 744 0.30 -29.49 6.98
CA LEU A 744 0.61 -30.65 6.13
C LEU A 744 1.68 -31.55 6.78
N PRO A 745 1.64 -32.87 6.50
CA PRO A 745 2.73 -33.80 6.85
C PRO A 745 4.09 -33.26 6.41
N ARG A 746 5.15 -33.49 7.19
CA ARG A 746 6.49 -32.91 6.94
C ARG A 746 6.98 -33.11 5.51
N THR A 747 6.78 -34.29 4.94
CA THR A 747 7.16 -34.65 3.56
C THR A 747 6.36 -33.93 2.47
N GLN A 748 5.22 -33.33 2.84
CA GLN A 748 4.30 -32.64 1.93
C GLN A 748 4.35 -31.12 2.08
N ARG A 749 5.16 -30.60 2.99
CA ARG A 749 5.30 -29.15 3.19
C ARG A 749 5.98 -28.47 1.99
N PRO A 750 5.74 -27.16 1.78
CA PRO A 750 6.51 -26.38 0.80
C PRO A 750 7.99 -26.29 1.20
N LEU A 751 8.88 -25.98 0.25
CA LEU A 751 10.30 -25.76 0.52
C LEU A 751 10.52 -24.56 1.42
N ALA A 752 9.84 -23.45 1.11
CA ALA A 752 9.95 -22.20 1.83
C ALA A 752 8.72 -21.32 1.64
N ILE A 753 8.54 -20.39 2.59
CA ILE A 753 7.63 -19.25 2.47
C ILE A 753 8.46 -17.99 2.21
N VAL A 754 8.15 -17.27 1.15
CA VAL A 754 8.72 -15.96 0.83
C VAL A 754 7.72 -14.90 1.25
N ARG A 755 8.04 -14.23 2.36
CA ARG A 755 7.28 -13.09 2.86
C ARG A 755 7.74 -11.83 2.12
N THR A 756 6.80 -11.12 1.51
CA THR A 756 7.08 -9.83 0.83
C THR A 756 6.46 -8.67 1.59
N ILE A 757 7.23 -7.62 1.85
CA ILE A 757 6.75 -6.34 2.40
C ILE A 757 6.96 -5.26 1.35
N THR A 758 5.98 -4.36 1.22
CA THR A 758 6.08 -3.19 0.34
C THR A 758 5.88 -1.87 1.09
N ASP A 759 5.41 -1.94 2.34
CA ASP A 759 5.25 -0.76 3.18
C ASP A 759 6.61 -0.17 3.59
N ILE A 760 6.85 1.06 3.12
CA ILE A 760 8.09 1.77 3.37
C ILE A 760 8.21 2.26 4.82
N GLU A 761 7.09 2.39 5.55
CA GLU A 761 7.11 2.68 6.98
C GLU A 761 7.64 1.46 7.77
N ARG A 762 7.62 0.25 7.19
CA ARG A 762 8.20 -0.96 7.79
C ARG A 762 9.59 -1.31 7.27
N ILE A 763 9.93 -0.89 6.05
CA ILE A 763 11.22 -1.17 5.40
C ILE A 763 12.25 -0.05 5.69
N GLY A 764 11.79 1.20 5.79
CA GLY A 764 12.66 2.37 5.68
C GLY A 764 12.81 2.83 4.23
N ARG A 765 12.98 4.13 4.03
CA ARG A 765 13.10 4.72 2.69
C ARG A 765 14.52 4.52 2.13
N PRO A 766 14.69 3.95 0.93
CA PRO A 766 16.00 3.92 0.29
C PRO A 766 16.47 5.32 -0.12
N THR A 767 17.74 5.64 0.12
CA THR A 767 18.33 6.96 -0.16
C THR A 767 19.31 6.95 -1.34
N GLY A 768 19.62 5.77 -1.86
CA GLY A 768 20.57 5.55 -2.95
C GLY A 768 21.32 4.23 -2.80
N GLY A 769 22.26 3.97 -3.70
CA GLY A 769 23.33 3.01 -3.44
C GLY A 769 24.58 3.77 -3.03
N TYR A 770 25.54 3.09 -2.40
CA TYR A 770 26.89 3.62 -2.24
C TYR A 770 27.91 2.65 -2.83
N ILE A 771 28.94 3.22 -3.44
CA ILE A 771 30.08 2.50 -4.01
C ILE A 771 31.33 2.92 -3.26
N TRP A 772 32.26 2.00 -3.05
CA TRP A 772 33.56 2.33 -2.49
C TRP A 772 34.41 3.07 -3.54
N GLY A 773 34.75 4.33 -3.24
CA GLY A 773 35.55 5.18 -4.09
C GLY A 773 37.05 4.88 -3.98
N LYS A 774 37.82 5.30 -5.00
CA LYS A 774 39.29 5.15 -5.02
C LYS A 774 40.01 5.90 -3.89
N ASN A 775 39.34 6.90 -3.33
CA ASN A 775 39.80 7.68 -2.17
C ASN A 775 39.59 6.95 -0.82
N GLY A 776 39.09 5.71 -0.83
CA GLY A 776 38.81 4.96 0.39
C GLY A 776 37.59 5.46 1.15
N THR A 777 36.62 6.06 0.45
CA THR A 777 35.37 6.54 1.06
C THR A 777 34.14 6.03 0.30
N TRP A 778 33.01 5.91 1.00
CA TRP A 778 31.76 5.53 0.37
C TRP A 778 31.14 6.71 -0.37
N GLU A 779 31.01 6.58 -1.70
CA GLU A 779 30.41 7.59 -2.57
C GLU A 779 28.97 7.19 -2.93
N ARG A 780 28.04 8.11 -2.71
CA ARG A 780 26.61 7.89 -2.98
C ARG A 780 26.31 7.94 -4.49
N THR A 781 25.56 6.97 -4.99
CA THR A 781 25.02 7.00 -6.35
C THR A 781 23.78 7.87 -6.46
N LYS A 782 23.53 8.45 -7.64
CA LYS A 782 22.31 9.24 -7.90
C LYS A 782 21.04 8.40 -7.74
N THR A 783 21.04 7.17 -8.24
CA THR A 783 19.94 6.22 -8.14
C THR A 783 20.47 4.80 -7.96
N THR A 784 19.61 3.89 -7.51
CA THR A 784 19.91 2.47 -7.49
C THR A 784 18.66 1.66 -7.80
N GLU A 785 18.82 0.65 -8.65
CA GLU A 785 17.82 -0.38 -8.94
C GLU A 785 18.32 -1.77 -8.54
N SER A 786 19.53 -1.86 -7.98
CA SER A 786 20.19 -3.09 -7.59
C SER A 786 19.40 -3.84 -6.52
N PRO A 787 19.43 -5.18 -6.54
CA PRO A 787 19.05 -5.99 -5.41
C PRO A 787 20.19 -6.05 -4.39
N PHE A 788 19.82 -6.01 -3.12
CA PHE A 788 20.75 -6.15 -2.01
C PHE A 788 20.30 -7.29 -1.09
N GLN A 789 21.23 -7.88 -0.36
CA GLN A 789 20.99 -8.90 0.67
C GLN A 789 21.52 -8.37 2.00
N LEU A 790 20.77 -8.62 3.07
CA LEU A 790 21.18 -8.25 4.41
C LEU A 790 22.43 -9.05 4.78
N VAL A 791 23.49 -8.35 5.20
CA VAL A 791 24.70 -8.94 5.76
C VAL A 791 24.56 -9.00 7.27
N SER A 792 25.09 -10.08 7.86
CA SER A 792 25.15 -10.22 9.30
C SER A 792 26.03 -9.17 9.95
N ASP A 793 25.46 -8.41 10.87
CA ASP A 793 26.08 -7.30 11.57
C ASP A 793 25.75 -7.29 13.08
N ASP A 794 24.99 -8.29 13.59
CA ASP A 794 24.68 -8.46 15.02
C ASP A 794 24.79 -9.90 15.57
N GLY A 795 25.28 -10.86 14.77
CA GLY A 795 25.61 -12.22 15.23
C GLY A 795 24.44 -13.19 15.44
N SER A 796 23.24 -12.87 14.95
CA SER A 796 22.06 -13.77 15.02
C SER A 796 22.02 -14.81 13.88
N SER A 797 21.28 -15.91 14.04
CA SER A 797 21.09 -16.94 12.99
C SER A 797 20.05 -16.48 11.94
N TYR A 798 20.41 -16.56 10.63
CA TYR A 798 19.69 -15.87 9.54
C TYR A 798 18.63 -16.67 8.79
N LEU A 799 17.54 -15.96 8.50
CA LEU A 799 16.73 -16.17 7.31
C LEU A 799 17.30 -15.29 6.18
N PRO A 800 17.43 -15.74 4.93
CA PRO A 800 17.81 -14.88 3.83
C PRO A 800 16.83 -13.71 3.66
N ASP A 801 17.33 -12.47 3.70
CA ASP A 801 16.54 -11.24 3.59
C ASP A 801 17.11 -10.35 2.49
N PHE A 802 16.25 -9.99 1.54
CA PHE A 802 16.60 -9.26 0.34
C PHE A 802 15.85 -7.94 0.26
N LEU A 803 16.53 -6.91 -0.23
CA LEU A 803 15.99 -5.59 -0.49
C LEU A 803 16.12 -5.24 -1.97
N LEU A 804 15.00 -5.10 -2.66
CA LEU A 804 14.95 -4.65 -4.05
C LEU A 804 14.53 -3.18 -4.12
N THR A 805 15.51 -2.28 -4.28
CA THR A 805 15.27 -0.84 -4.42
C THR A 805 14.67 -0.52 -5.79
N THR A 806 13.64 0.32 -5.84
CA THR A 806 12.90 0.68 -7.06
C THR A 806 12.94 2.17 -7.32
N VAL A 807 13.31 2.53 -8.54
CA VAL A 807 13.24 3.88 -9.09
C VAL A 807 11.87 4.05 -9.76
N PRO A 808 11.01 4.98 -9.32
CA PRO A 808 9.74 5.19 -9.98
C PRO A 808 9.89 5.76 -11.40
N ARG A 809 8.96 5.34 -12.28
CA ARG A 809 8.95 5.65 -13.73
C ARG A 809 9.14 7.12 -14.12
N PRO A 810 8.60 8.14 -13.40
CA PRO A 810 8.82 9.53 -13.77
C PRO A 810 10.31 9.91 -13.86
N TRP A 811 11.18 9.25 -13.12
CA TRP A 811 12.63 9.45 -13.24
C TRP A 811 13.19 9.03 -14.61
N ALA A 812 12.72 7.89 -15.11
CA ALA A 812 13.11 7.35 -16.41
C ALA A 812 12.59 8.21 -17.57
N ALA A 813 11.51 8.97 -17.36
CA ALA A 813 10.93 9.89 -18.35
C ALA A 813 11.75 11.18 -18.58
N GLY A 814 12.94 11.31 -17.97
CA GLY A 814 13.88 12.40 -18.22
C GLY A 814 13.77 13.58 -17.26
N PRO A 815 14.53 14.67 -17.49
CA PRO A 815 14.68 15.79 -16.55
C PRO A 815 13.39 16.37 -15.97
N PRO A 816 12.28 16.49 -16.74
CA PRO A 816 11.02 17.01 -16.20
C PRO A 816 10.44 16.20 -15.05
N GLY A 817 10.68 14.89 -15.00
CA GLY A 817 10.17 13.97 -13.97
C GLY A 817 11.16 13.70 -12.83
N ARG A 818 12.36 14.29 -12.88
CA ARG A 818 13.39 14.21 -11.82
C ARG A 818 13.24 15.28 -10.74
N PHE A 819 12.06 15.85 -10.58
CA PHE A 819 11.82 16.84 -9.53
C PHE A 819 12.09 16.20 -8.15
N GLY A 820 12.89 16.87 -7.33
CA GLY A 820 13.35 16.32 -6.06
C GLY A 820 14.72 15.62 -6.10
N ALA A 821 15.40 15.56 -7.26
CA ALA A 821 16.70 14.91 -7.41
C ALA A 821 17.84 15.60 -6.68
N GLU A 822 17.90 16.93 -6.82
CA GLU A 822 19.04 17.78 -6.41
C GLU A 822 18.65 18.78 -5.33
N TYR A 823 17.36 19.06 -5.20
CA TYR A 823 16.82 20.04 -4.27
C TYR A 823 15.47 19.59 -3.72
N SER A 824 15.15 20.00 -2.50
CA SER A 824 13.88 19.70 -1.83
C SER A 824 12.78 20.68 -2.26
N ARG A 825 11.53 20.45 -1.81
CA ARG A 825 10.42 21.41 -2.01
C ARG A 825 10.61 22.77 -1.35
N PHE A 826 11.54 22.90 -0.39
CA PHE A 826 11.84 24.15 0.30
C PHE A 826 12.83 25.04 -0.46
N ALA A 827 13.48 24.50 -1.50
CA ALA A 827 14.47 25.25 -2.25
C ALA A 827 13.79 26.25 -3.20
N PRO A 828 14.35 27.46 -3.42
CA PRO A 828 13.82 28.45 -4.36
C PRO A 828 13.58 27.91 -5.78
N GLU A 829 14.39 26.95 -6.22
CA GLU A 829 14.29 26.27 -7.52
C GLU A 829 13.03 25.39 -7.63
N ALA A 830 12.38 25.07 -6.51
CA ALA A 830 11.15 24.28 -6.46
C ALA A 830 9.89 25.11 -6.69
N THR A 831 9.91 26.43 -6.49
CA THR A 831 8.70 27.28 -6.59
C THR A 831 7.96 27.12 -7.91
N LYS A 832 8.68 27.10 -9.04
CA LYS A 832 8.09 26.89 -10.38
C LYS A 832 7.74 25.42 -10.68
N ARG A 833 8.03 24.50 -9.77
CA ARG A 833 7.87 23.04 -9.95
C ARG A 833 7.03 22.39 -8.83
N GLN A 834 6.37 23.18 -7.98
CA GLN A 834 5.56 22.65 -6.88
C GLN A 834 4.42 21.74 -7.36
N GLY A 835 3.88 21.99 -8.56
CA GLY A 835 2.91 21.12 -9.22
C GLY A 835 3.42 19.76 -9.69
N LYS A 836 4.73 19.48 -9.58
CA LYS A 836 5.33 18.19 -9.97
C LYS A 836 5.43 17.24 -8.78
N ASN A 837 5.20 15.95 -9.04
CA ASN A 837 5.42 14.92 -8.03
C ASN A 837 6.92 14.80 -7.71
N GLY A 838 7.26 14.84 -6.43
CA GLY A 838 8.59 14.60 -5.91
C GLY A 838 8.94 13.13 -6.08
N TYR A 839 9.96 12.87 -6.87
CA TYR A 839 10.49 11.54 -7.10
C TYR A 839 11.11 10.98 -5.81
N ALA A 840 10.77 9.74 -5.42
CA ALA A 840 11.40 9.05 -4.30
C ALA A 840 11.54 7.56 -4.61
N HIS A 841 12.66 6.95 -4.22
CA HIS A 841 12.82 5.50 -4.27
C HIS A 841 11.78 4.81 -3.38
N THR A 842 11.39 3.61 -3.79
CA THR A 842 10.66 2.65 -2.95
C THR A 842 11.47 1.37 -2.85
N ALA A 843 11.02 0.40 -2.06
CA ALA A 843 11.64 -0.90 -2.03
C ALA A 843 10.60 -2.00 -1.84
N VAL A 844 10.97 -3.20 -2.25
CA VAL A 844 10.31 -4.44 -1.86
C VAL A 844 11.30 -5.24 -1.03
N ARG A 845 10.86 -5.74 0.12
CA ARG A 845 11.68 -6.59 0.97
C ARG A 845 11.16 -8.02 0.94
N LEU A 846 12.06 -8.97 0.74
CA LEU A 846 11.74 -10.40 0.68
C LEU A 846 12.48 -11.13 1.79
N THR A 847 11.77 -11.78 2.70
CA THR A 847 12.35 -12.65 3.72
C THR A 847 11.97 -14.10 3.38
N VAL A 848 12.98 -14.97 3.22
CA VAL A 848 12.79 -16.39 2.91
C VAL A 848 12.81 -17.20 4.19
N ILE A 849 11.69 -17.86 4.50
CA ILE A 849 11.51 -18.73 5.65
C ILE A 849 11.59 -20.18 5.15
N PRO A 850 12.75 -20.86 5.25
CA PRO A 850 12.87 -22.25 4.84
C PRO A 850 12.05 -23.14 5.77
N ILE A 851 11.34 -24.10 5.18
CA ILE A 851 10.58 -25.12 5.90
C ILE A 851 11.24 -26.49 5.75
N ALA A 852 11.82 -26.76 4.58
CA ALA A 852 12.64 -27.93 4.34
C ALA A 852 14.12 -27.62 4.64
N GLU A 853 14.83 -28.59 5.23
CA GLU A 853 16.24 -28.44 5.62
C GLU A 853 17.19 -28.29 4.41
N ASP A 854 16.81 -28.87 3.27
CA ASP A 854 17.55 -28.84 2.01
C ASP A 854 17.14 -27.68 1.09
N ALA A 855 16.26 -26.79 1.54
CA ALA A 855 15.81 -25.66 0.75
C ALA A 855 16.96 -24.68 0.44
N ASN A 856 17.24 -24.46 -0.84
CA ASN A 856 18.18 -23.42 -1.27
C ASN A 856 17.53 -22.03 -1.14
N ALA A 857 17.52 -21.50 0.08
CA ALA A 857 16.81 -20.27 0.42
C ALA A 857 17.39 -19.03 -0.29
N ASP A 858 18.69 -19.01 -0.62
CA ASP A 858 19.31 -17.95 -1.41
C ASP A 858 18.81 -17.93 -2.86
N LEU A 859 18.78 -19.10 -3.53
CA LEU A 859 18.22 -19.23 -4.87
C LEU A 859 16.74 -18.85 -4.88
N ILE A 860 15.96 -19.30 -3.88
CA ILE A 860 14.54 -18.95 -3.74
C ILE A 860 14.34 -17.44 -3.65
N GLY A 861 15.15 -16.73 -2.86
CA GLY A 861 15.09 -15.27 -2.75
C GLY A 861 15.46 -14.56 -4.05
N LYS A 862 16.52 -15.02 -4.73
CA LYS A 862 16.93 -14.51 -6.06
C LYS A 862 15.83 -14.72 -7.11
N SER A 863 15.20 -15.89 -7.14
CA SER A 863 14.04 -16.16 -7.99
C SER A 863 12.89 -15.20 -7.70
N GLY A 864 12.61 -14.93 -6.42
CA GLY A 864 11.62 -13.94 -6.02
C GLY A 864 11.90 -12.53 -6.56
N ILE A 865 13.17 -12.07 -6.52
CA ILE A 865 13.59 -10.79 -7.11
C ILE A 865 13.36 -10.76 -8.62
N VAL A 866 13.75 -11.82 -9.34
CA VAL A 866 13.57 -11.92 -10.81
C VAL A 866 12.09 -11.85 -11.16
N LEU A 867 11.24 -12.57 -10.43
CA LEU A 867 9.78 -12.61 -10.63
C LEU A 867 9.07 -11.28 -10.26
N ILE A 868 9.71 -10.39 -9.50
CA ILE A 868 9.25 -9.01 -9.28
C ILE A 868 9.72 -8.09 -10.43
N ASN A 869 10.96 -8.29 -10.89
CA ASN A 869 11.56 -7.44 -11.90
C ASN A 869 10.91 -7.57 -13.28
N GLN A 870 10.62 -8.80 -13.70
CA GLN A 870 9.93 -9.09 -14.94
C GLN A 870 8.46 -9.37 -14.65
N GLY A 871 7.57 -8.56 -15.23
CA GLY A 871 6.14 -8.80 -15.20
C GLY A 871 5.68 -9.70 -16.34
N VAL A 872 4.58 -10.42 -16.12
CA VAL A 872 3.90 -11.20 -17.17
C VAL A 872 3.34 -10.30 -18.28
N SER A 873 2.59 -9.26 -17.93
CA SER A 873 1.96 -8.33 -18.90
C SER A 873 2.38 -6.87 -18.73
N TRP A 874 3.53 -6.61 -18.09
CA TRP A 874 3.96 -5.26 -17.73
C TRP A 874 5.43 -5.03 -18.01
N ASP A 875 5.74 -3.99 -18.78
CA ASP A 875 7.13 -3.59 -19.10
C ASP A 875 7.83 -2.88 -17.96
N GLY A 876 7.12 -2.51 -16.90
CA GLY A 876 7.70 -1.93 -15.70
C GLY A 876 8.11 -3.01 -14.71
N ARG A 877 8.92 -2.64 -13.72
CA ARG A 877 9.11 -3.48 -12.56
C ARG A 877 7.79 -3.54 -11.82
N GLN A 878 7.43 -4.69 -11.30
CA GLN A 878 6.25 -4.84 -10.44
C GLN A 878 6.66 -4.62 -8.98
N THR A 879 5.68 -4.46 -8.08
CA THR A 879 5.94 -4.32 -6.64
C THR A 879 5.81 -5.63 -5.89
N GLU A 880 5.39 -6.69 -6.57
CA GLU A 880 5.02 -7.98 -6.00
C GLU A 880 5.51 -9.08 -6.96
N PRO A 881 5.90 -10.27 -6.46
CA PRO A 881 6.29 -11.39 -7.31
C PRO A 881 5.14 -11.82 -8.23
N SER A 882 5.47 -12.15 -9.48
CA SER A 882 4.52 -12.61 -10.50
C SER A 882 3.43 -13.59 -10.02
N PRO A 883 3.71 -14.68 -9.28
CA PRO A 883 2.65 -15.59 -8.82
C PRO A 883 1.64 -14.92 -7.88
N TYR A 884 2.09 -14.07 -6.95
CA TYR A 884 1.19 -13.29 -6.08
C TYR A 884 0.44 -12.24 -6.88
N ARG A 885 1.12 -11.55 -7.81
CA ARG A 885 0.51 -10.53 -8.65
C ARG A 885 -0.62 -11.08 -9.50
N LEU A 886 -0.45 -12.28 -10.08
CA LEU A 886 -1.49 -12.96 -10.85
C LEU A 886 -2.71 -13.30 -9.98
N ALA A 887 -2.50 -13.85 -8.78
CA ALA A 887 -3.58 -14.11 -7.83
C ALA A 887 -4.34 -12.83 -7.45
N LYS A 888 -3.60 -11.75 -7.16
CA LYS A 888 -4.16 -10.42 -6.91
C LYS A 888 -4.93 -9.89 -8.12
N GLN A 889 -4.47 -10.14 -9.33
CA GLN A 889 -5.15 -9.69 -10.55
C GLN A 889 -6.49 -10.38 -10.79
N ILE A 890 -6.66 -11.66 -10.41
CA ILE A 890 -7.98 -12.31 -10.45
C ILE A 890 -8.98 -11.51 -9.60
N ASP A 891 -8.59 -11.06 -8.40
CA ASP A 891 -9.44 -10.22 -7.54
C ASP A 891 -9.59 -8.78 -8.08
N THR A 892 -8.48 -8.08 -8.41
CA THR A 892 -8.54 -6.66 -8.83
C THR A 892 -9.22 -6.47 -10.18
N ASP A 893 -9.20 -7.48 -11.04
CA ASP A 893 -9.88 -7.45 -12.34
C ASP A 893 -11.34 -7.90 -12.24
N HIS A 894 -11.80 -8.37 -11.07
CA HIS A 894 -13.17 -8.80 -10.86
C HIS A 894 -14.15 -7.67 -11.21
N PRO A 895 -15.27 -7.93 -11.92
CA PRO A 895 -16.20 -6.89 -12.35
C PRO A 895 -16.67 -5.95 -11.24
N TYR A 896 -16.87 -6.49 -10.03
CA TYR A 896 -17.35 -5.76 -8.85
C TYR A 896 -16.24 -5.23 -7.92
N TYR A 897 -14.95 -5.37 -8.26
CA TYR A 897 -13.84 -5.02 -7.36
C TYR A 897 -13.94 -3.58 -6.84
N ARG A 898 -14.08 -2.60 -7.75
CA ARG A 898 -14.12 -1.16 -7.38
C ARG A 898 -15.28 -0.82 -6.46
N ARG A 899 -16.44 -1.43 -6.66
CA ARG A 899 -17.65 -1.21 -5.83
C ARG A 899 -17.53 -1.82 -4.43
N SER A 900 -16.67 -2.84 -4.27
CA SER A 900 -16.36 -3.45 -2.96
C SER A 900 -15.23 -2.73 -2.20
N CYS A 901 -14.47 -1.88 -2.89
CA CYS A 901 -13.45 -1.05 -2.28
C CYS A 901 -14.13 0.21 -1.75
N GLN A 902 -13.79 0.62 -0.53
CA GLN A 902 -14.06 2.00 -0.13
C GLN A 902 -13.12 2.87 -0.94
N ASP A 903 -13.60 3.47 -2.03
CA ASP A 903 -12.98 4.69 -2.50
C ASP A 903 -13.10 5.72 -1.37
N PRO A 904 -12.06 6.53 -1.07
CA PRO A 904 -12.29 7.75 -0.32
C PRO A 904 -13.35 8.51 -1.10
N GLU A 905 -14.56 8.60 -0.55
CA GLU A 905 -15.72 9.20 -1.22
C GLU A 905 -15.28 10.51 -1.87
N GLU A 906 -15.49 10.63 -3.18
CA GLU A 906 -15.25 11.89 -3.84
C GLU A 906 -16.20 12.95 -3.27
N PRO A 907 -15.73 14.21 -3.16
CA PRO A 907 -16.54 15.29 -2.64
C PRO A 907 -17.81 15.45 -3.47
N ILE A 908 -18.95 15.15 -2.85
CA ILE A 908 -20.25 15.63 -3.28
C ILE A 908 -20.17 17.16 -3.22
N ALA A 909 -20.16 17.82 -4.38
CA ALA A 909 -20.42 19.24 -4.49
C ALA A 909 -21.80 19.50 -3.88
N THR A 910 -21.84 20.20 -2.75
CA THR A 910 -23.10 20.62 -2.15
C THR A 910 -23.76 21.63 -3.09
N PRO A 911 -25.09 21.53 -3.35
CA PRO A 911 -25.81 22.55 -4.10
C PRO A 911 -25.67 23.91 -3.42
N GLU A 912 -25.57 24.97 -4.22
CA GLU A 912 -25.55 26.36 -3.75
C GLU A 912 -26.72 26.61 -2.78
N PRO A 913 -26.50 27.31 -1.65
CA PRO A 913 -27.61 27.75 -0.83
C PRO A 913 -28.51 28.65 -1.68
N ALA A 914 -29.79 28.28 -1.78
CA ALA A 914 -30.78 29.07 -2.47
C ALA A 914 -30.78 30.49 -1.91
N ASN A 915 -30.58 31.47 -2.81
CA ASN A 915 -30.67 32.90 -2.49
C ASN A 915 -32.01 33.19 -1.80
N VAL A 916 -31.93 33.79 -0.61
CA VAL A 916 -32.91 34.74 -0.09
C VAL A 916 -32.26 36.10 -0.11
#